data_AF-A0A0W8D8H8-F1
#
_entry.id   AF-A0A0W8D8H8-F1
#
_cell.length_a   1.000
_cell.length_b   1.000
_cell.length_c   1.000
_cell.angle_alpha   90.00
_cell.angle_beta   90.00
_cell.angle_gamma   90.00
#
_symmetry.space_group_name_H-M   'P 1'
#
loop_
_entity.id
_entity.type
_entity.pdbx_description
1 polymer ?
#
loop_
_entity_poly.entity_id
_entity_poly.type
_entity_poly.pdbx_seq_one_letter_code
_entity_poly.pdbx_strand_id
1 'polypeptide(L)'
;MHEAQEVLSFWFDGDQTETYRSKWFPSDGSDRQKATDVEVAARFGPLLARAEAGELENWCDESPDTCVALILVLDQFSRHVYRDLSITANAEQRKRNDVHALTIVEQSLLPNRWHETLAVPRFVFALMPLRHSPTPERLNNVLAAIEARRQLQEQHGDLLEKFRRTTTGRLQHLRGSSETDTTDISDDDILERAFMETDESDMPRNRLYRVMDEYLTQMKAAEYSHMAVSLSGGVDSMVVAYLMHKLKEKHGGFTIVAVHLDYGNRPESGAECDYVQRWCERFGIVFHVRRIDEVKRATTRRDDYEKISREIRYSTYAEVMEKYNIPGMCFGHHRGDVQENVVSNMMKGLSLLNLNGMQASSIVNGVRIWRPLLDFDKDVIFEFAHRYGVPYFKDTTPKWSTRGKLRNHLVPLLRDLYGDGFLNNLSALGAESTQCAELVDSRVLSPIMKSVGQSEVAVWVDCGLLKDQPFFVWKEVFRQVCHSIMGNSMVREKPLHELIQKLERLDAGPVGKAKHKNKDAEVGSWATLKKGNRSFLTKDKQLIIFRDQFFPRKPYVGSQFPIIAGETYEFGPWKVQTELLDGDHATVQELRDCKPLTVWDLVHDNGLSYVFPNAPQLVIDCDSRFHVLRAIEKVITDNMPIVSSIGAFDEATSEWVHVQLTYSQ
;
A
#
# COMPACT_ATOMS: atom_id res chain seq x y z
N MET A 1 31.20 35.81 44.35
CA MET A 1 31.05 35.91 42.87
C MET A 1 32.22 35.33 42.05
N HIS A 2 33.48 35.77 42.20
CA HIS A 2 34.57 35.30 41.31
C HIS A 2 34.82 33.78 41.36
N GLU A 3 34.84 33.19 42.57
CA GLU A 3 35.05 31.75 42.77
C GLU A 3 33.89 30.90 42.21
N ALA A 4 32.64 31.35 42.38
CA ALA A 4 31.47 30.67 41.83
C ALA A 4 31.48 30.66 40.29
N GLN A 5 31.87 31.78 39.68
CA GLN A 5 32.04 31.87 38.23
C GLN A 5 33.14 30.92 37.74
N GLU A 6 34.24 30.79 38.47
CA GLU A 6 35.32 29.87 38.13
C GLU A 6 34.85 28.40 38.13
N VAL A 7 34.05 28.00 39.12
CA VAL A 7 33.44 26.66 39.18
C VAL A 7 32.56 26.40 37.95
N LEU A 8 31.66 27.34 37.64
CA LEU A 8 30.74 27.20 36.51
C LEU A 8 31.49 27.17 35.17
N SER A 9 32.46 28.06 34.98
CA SER A 9 33.27 28.11 33.77
C SER A 9 34.10 26.85 33.59
N PHE A 10 34.70 26.34 34.66
CA PHE A 10 35.44 25.07 34.59
C PHE A 10 34.55 23.90 34.20
N TRP A 11 33.31 23.84 34.72
CA TRP A 11 32.44 22.68 34.53
C TRP A 11 31.62 22.73 33.25
N PHE A 12 31.27 23.92 32.74
CA PHE A 12 30.32 24.09 31.63
C PHE A 12 30.89 24.74 30.37
N ASP A 13 31.97 25.52 30.45
CA ASP A 13 32.51 26.19 29.27
C ASP A 13 33.33 25.21 28.41
N GLY A 14 33.34 25.46 27.09
CA GLY A 14 34.04 24.64 26.09
C GLY A 14 33.08 23.85 25.18
N ASP A 15 33.64 22.92 24.41
CA ASP A 15 32.84 22.03 23.56
C ASP A 15 32.03 21.06 24.44
N GLN A 16 30.70 21.04 24.28
CA GLN A 16 29.83 20.23 25.14
C GLN A 16 30.02 18.72 24.91
N THR A 17 30.41 18.30 23.70
CA THR A 17 30.65 16.89 23.37
C THR A 17 31.92 16.39 24.04
N GLU A 18 32.96 17.23 24.03
CA GLU A 18 34.22 16.96 24.72
C GLU A 18 34.03 17.00 26.25
N THR A 19 33.31 17.99 26.77
CA THR A 19 32.96 18.13 28.19
C THR A 19 32.16 16.93 28.69
N TYR A 20 31.19 16.46 27.89
CA TYR A 20 30.41 15.26 28.19
C TYR A 20 31.31 14.03 28.40
N ARG A 21 32.26 13.81 27.48
CA ARG A 21 33.15 12.63 27.48
C ARG A 21 34.30 12.70 28.49
N SER A 22 34.65 13.89 28.98
CA SER A 22 35.82 14.12 29.83
C SER A 22 35.50 14.45 31.29
N LYS A 23 34.44 15.25 31.52
CA LYS A 23 34.08 15.78 32.85
C LYS A 23 32.76 15.23 33.38
N TRP A 24 31.72 15.23 32.56
CA TRP A 24 30.37 14.91 33.03
C TRP A 24 30.09 13.41 33.17
N PHE A 25 30.44 12.61 32.16
CA PHE A 25 30.19 11.17 32.14
C PHE A 25 31.35 10.41 31.47
N PRO A 26 32.59 10.50 31.99
CA PRO A 26 33.72 9.76 31.44
C PRO A 26 33.58 8.26 31.73
N SER A 27 34.18 7.41 30.88
CA SER A 27 34.25 5.97 31.13
C SER A 27 35.07 5.68 32.39
N ASP A 28 34.57 4.80 33.25
CA ASP A 28 35.22 4.43 34.50
C ASP A 28 36.62 3.85 34.27
N GLY A 29 37.59 4.35 35.03
CA GLY A 29 39.00 3.97 34.96
C GLY A 29 39.79 4.59 33.80
N SER A 30 39.17 5.39 32.93
CA SER A 30 39.84 5.99 31.77
C SER A 30 40.91 7.03 32.16
N ASP A 31 41.92 7.21 31.30
CA ASP A 31 42.98 8.20 31.53
C ASP A 31 42.44 9.63 31.60
N ARG A 32 41.35 9.91 30.86
CA ARG A 32 40.64 11.19 30.91
C ARG A 32 39.97 11.40 32.26
N GLN A 33 39.33 10.36 32.81
CA GLN A 33 38.73 10.41 34.13
C GLN A 33 39.78 10.71 35.20
N LYS A 34 40.92 10.01 35.17
CA LYS A 34 42.03 10.22 36.11
C LYS A 34 42.63 11.63 36.01
N ALA A 35 42.78 12.15 34.79
CA ALA A 35 43.28 13.51 34.56
C ALA A 35 42.33 14.56 35.16
N THR A 36 41.02 14.42 34.93
CA THR A 36 40.00 15.29 35.53
C THR A 36 40.00 15.21 37.06
N ASP A 37 40.17 14.01 37.64
CA ASP A 37 40.23 13.84 39.10
C ASP A 37 41.39 14.62 39.72
N VAL A 38 42.58 14.53 39.11
CA VAL A 38 43.78 15.26 39.55
C VAL A 38 43.57 16.77 39.42
N GLU A 39 43.02 17.22 38.30
CA GLU A 39 42.76 18.65 38.06
C GLU A 39 41.75 19.23 39.06
N VAL A 40 40.63 18.52 39.29
CA VAL A 40 39.58 18.96 40.23
C VAL A 40 40.13 19.00 41.66
N ALA A 41 40.86 17.97 42.09
CA ALA A 41 41.43 17.93 43.43
C ALA A 41 42.47 19.04 43.67
N ALA A 42 43.34 19.29 42.69
CA ALA A 42 44.36 20.33 42.79
C ALA A 42 43.75 21.75 42.77
N ARG A 43 42.79 22.00 41.88
CA ARG A 43 42.24 23.34 41.65
C ARG A 43 41.13 23.72 42.62
N PHE A 44 40.25 22.78 42.96
CA PHE A 44 39.04 23.05 43.73
C PHE A 44 39.00 22.35 45.10
N GLY A 45 40.01 21.55 45.46
CA GLY A 45 40.11 20.93 46.79
C GLY A 45 39.98 21.93 47.96
N PRO A 46 40.70 23.07 47.95
CA PRO A 46 40.55 24.10 48.99
C PRO A 46 39.15 24.72 49.04
N LEU A 47 38.49 24.87 47.88
CA LEU A 47 37.14 25.42 47.79
C LEU A 47 36.10 24.42 48.33
N LEU A 48 36.27 23.13 48.04
CA LEU A 48 35.46 22.06 48.60
C LEU A 48 35.56 22.03 50.13
N ALA A 49 36.77 22.13 50.70
CA ALA A 49 36.94 22.17 52.15
C ALA A 49 36.20 23.35 52.82
N ARG A 50 36.18 24.52 52.18
CA ARG A 50 35.42 25.69 52.64
C ARG A 50 33.91 25.48 52.52
N ALA A 51 33.43 24.85 51.45
CA ALA A 51 32.03 24.48 51.28
C ALA A 51 31.58 23.49 52.37
N GLU A 52 32.43 22.51 52.70
CA GLU A 52 32.20 21.51 53.75
C GLU A 52 32.18 22.13 55.16
N ALA A 53 32.94 23.21 55.36
CA ALA A 53 32.93 23.99 56.61
C ALA A 53 31.74 24.97 56.72
N GLY A 54 30.88 25.07 55.70
CA GLY A 54 29.74 25.99 55.68
C GLY A 54 30.10 27.44 55.34
N GLU A 55 31.35 27.73 54.98
CA GLU A 55 31.80 29.10 54.70
C GLU A 55 31.20 29.71 53.42
N LEU A 56 30.59 28.87 52.57
CA LEU A 56 29.98 29.26 51.29
C LEU A 56 28.44 29.20 51.33
N GLU A 57 27.81 29.06 52.50
CA GLU A 57 26.35 28.95 52.61
C GLU A 57 25.63 30.14 51.96
N ASN A 58 26.19 31.35 52.03
CA ASN A 58 25.62 32.53 51.38
C ASN A 58 25.41 32.38 49.86
N TRP A 59 26.11 31.44 49.20
CA TRP A 59 25.91 31.17 47.76
C TRP A 59 24.55 30.55 47.45
N CYS A 60 23.92 29.87 48.40
CA CYS A 60 22.63 29.21 48.19
C CYS A 60 21.47 30.20 48.03
N ASP A 61 21.62 31.44 48.51
CA ASP A 61 20.57 32.46 48.50
C ASP A 61 20.91 33.70 47.64
N GLU A 62 22.16 33.83 47.18
CA GLU A 62 22.62 35.00 46.41
C GLU A 62 22.09 35.01 44.96
N SER A 63 22.17 33.89 44.24
CA SER A 63 21.74 33.80 42.84
C SER A 63 21.59 32.33 42.37
N PRO A 64 20.88 32.08 41.25
CA PRO A 64 20.84 30.74 40.64
C PRO A 64 22.22 30.17 40.33
N ASP A 65 23.14 31.02 39.86
CA ASP A 65 24.47 30.59 39.42
C ASP A 65 25.38 30.22 40.59
N THR A 66 25.39 31.02 41.65
CA THR A 66 26.15 30.71 42.88
C THR A 66 25.59 29.47 43.59
N CYS A 67 24.27 29.29 43.56
CA CYS A 67 23.61 28.10 44.12
C CYS A 67 24.01 26.84 43.36
N VAL A 68 23.99 26.86 42.02
CA VAL A 68 24.46 25.74 41.20
C VAL A 68 25.96 25.48 41.38
N ALA A 69 26.78 26.51 41.51
CA ALA A 69 28.21 26.36 41.78
C ALA A 69 28.45 25.63 43.11
N LEU A 70 27.71 25.99 44.16
CA LEU A 70 27.80 25.32 45.46
C LEU A 70 27.35 23.84 45.37
N ILE A 71 26.24 23.58 44.66
CA ILE A 71 25.77 22.21 44.38
C ILE A 71 26.86 21.41 43.64
N LEU A 72 27.51 21.98 42.62
CA LEU A 72 28.58 21.30 41.88
C LEU A 72 29.78 20.95 42.76
N VAL A 73 30.20 21.87 43.63
CA VAL A 73 31.34 21.63 44.54
C VAL A 73 31.00 20.47 45.48
N LEU A 74 29.82 20.51 46.12
CA LEU A 74 29.41 19.51 47.10
C LEU A 74 29.02 18.17 46.46
N ASP A 75 28.38 18.15 45.29
CA ASP A 75 27.88 16.93 44.65
C ASP A 75 28.85 16.34 43.62
N GLN A 76 29.36 17.14 42.67
CA GLN A 76 30.18 16.63 41.57
C GLN A 76 31.67 16.61 41.93
N PHE A 77 32.23 17.72 42.42
CA PHE A 77 33.67 17.79 42.68
C PHE A 77 34.07 16.88 43.84
N SER A 78 33.22 16.75 44.86
CA SER A 78 33.43 15.78 45.95
C SER A 78 33.59 14.35 45.45
N ARG A 79 32.95 13.96 44.33
CA ARG A 79 33.07 12.62 43.72
C ARG A 79 34.37 12.42 42.94
N HIS A 80 35.01 13.51 42.52
CA HIS A 80 36.34 13.49 41.93
C HIS A 80 37.41 13.44 43.04
N VAL A 81 37.23 14.21 44.11
CA VAL A 81 38.17 14.28 45.24
C VAL A 81 38.13 13.00 46.10
N TYR A 82 36.94 12.52 46.45
CA TYR A 82 36.72 11.35 47.32
C TYR A 82 36.34 10.09 46.52
N ARG A 83 36.98 9.90 45.35
CA ARG A 83 36.64 8.79 44.46
C ARG A 83 37.02 7.42 45.01
N ASP A 84 38.15 7.32 45.71
CA ASP A 84 38.60 6.07 46.30
C ASP A 84 37.75 5.73 47.53
N LEU A 85 36.71 4.94 47.29
CA LEU A 85 35.78 4.47 48.32
C LEU A 85 36.33 3.30 49.15
N SER A 86 37.52 2.79 48.84
CA SER A 86 38.19 1.83 49.73
C SER A 86 38.64 2.49 51.05
N ILE A 87 38.77 3.82 51.05
CA ILE A 87 39.06 4.64 52.23
C ILE A 87 37.73 5.01 52.90
N THR A 88 37.47 4.47 54.09
CA THR A 88 36.21 4.69 54.82
C THR A 88 35.88 6.18 55.03
N ALA A 89 36.89 7.01 55.35
CA ALA A 89 36.71 8.44 55.53
C ALA A 89 36.19 9.16 54.28
N ASN A 90 36.60 8.73 53.08
CA ASN A 90 36.12 9.29 51.81
C ASN A 90 34.63 8.98 51.60
N ALA A 91 34.22 7.74 51.90
CA ALA A 91 32.83 7.33 51.78
C ALA A 91 31.90 8.08 52.76
N GLU A 92 32.37 8.34 53.99
CA GLU A 92 31.62 9.14 54.97
C GLU A 92 31.54 10.61 54.59
N GLN A 93 32.65 11.20 54.11
CA GLN A 93 32.68 12.59 53.67
C GLN A 93 31.73 12.81 52.47
N ARG A 94 31.78 11.93 51.47
CA ARG A 94 30.87 12.01 50.32
C ARG A 94 29.40 11.93 50.71
N LYS A 95 29.04 11.07 51.67
CA LYS A 95 27.66 11.00 52.20
C LYS A 95 27.22 12.31 52.87
N ARG A 96 28.11 12.95 53.65
CA ARG A 96 27.82 14.25 54.26
C ARG A 96 27.57 15.33 53.19
N ASN A 97 28.39 15.33 52.14
CA ASN A 97 28.24 16.28 51.05
C ASN A 97 26.97 16.03 50.23
N ASP A 98 26.58 14.77 50.02
CA ASP A 98 25.32 14.43 49.34
C ASP A 98 24.10 14.96 50.12
N VAL A 99 24.11 14.84 51.45
CA VAL A 99 23.05 15.40 52.32
C VAL A 99 23.04 16.94 52.27
N HIS A 100 24.22 17.57 52.26
CA HIS A 100 24.33 19.02 52.18
C HIS A 100 23.83 19.56 50.82
N ALA A 101 24.28 18.98 49.71
CA ALA A 101 23.84 19.35 48.37
C ALA A 101 22.32 19.14 48.20
N LEU A 102 21.79 18.05 48.73
CA LEU A 102 20.35 17.77 48.73
C LEU A 102 19.55 18.82 49.51
N THR A 103 20.06 19.26 50.65
CA THR A 103 19.41 20.30 51.48
C THR A 103 19.33 21.62 50.71
N ILE A 104 20.39 22.01 50.02
CA ILE A 104 20.42 23.21 49.16
C ILE A 104 19.40 23.09 48.02
N VAL A 105 19.25 21.92 47.40
CA VAL A 105 18.27 21.70 46.34
C VAL A 105 16.84 21.84 46.87
N GLU A 106 16.53 21.19 47.98
CA GLU A 106 15.18 21.15 48.55
C GLU A 106 14.76 22.47 49.20
N GLN A 107 15.69 23.24 49.78
CA GLN A 107 15.40 24.47 50.54
C GLN A 107 15.63 25.76 49.76
N SER A 108 16.56 25.78 48.80
CA SER A 108 16.88 26.99 48.04
C SER A 108 16.54 26.86 46.55
N LEU A 109 17.02 25.83 45.84
CA LEU A 109 16.88 25.74 44.37
C LEU A 109 15.42 25.54 43.90
N LEU A 110 14.70 24.58 44.49
CA LEU A 110 13.33 24.24 44.10
C LEU A 110 12.32 25.31 44.54
N PRO A 111 12.30 25.79 45.81
CA PRO A 111 11.33 26.79 46.26
C PRO A 111 11.44 28.13 45.51
N ASN A 112 12.66 28.55 45.18
CA ASN A 112 12.88 29.77 44.39
C ASN A 112 12.67 29.57 42.88
N ARG A 113 12.31 28.36 42.44
CA ARG A 113 12.12 27.99 41.02
C ARG A 113 13.32 28.29 40.11
N TRP A 114 14.51 28.37 40.68
CA TRP A 114 15.71 28.76 39.94
C TRP A 114 16.07 27.76 38.85
N HIS A 115 15.82 26.48 39.08
CA HIS A 115 16.01 25.41 38.10
C HIS A 115 15.29 25.67 36.76
N GLU A 116 14.17 26.39 36.74
CA GLU A 116 13.42 26.69 35.51
C GLU A 116 14.14 27.69 34.59
N THR A 117 15.00 28.53 35.16
CA THR A 117 15.71 29.60 34.45
C THR A 117 17.10 29.20 33.95
N LEU A 118 17.63 28.08 34.46
CA LEU A 118 18.98 27.61 34.15
C LEU A 118 19.11 27.13 32.70
N ALA A 119 20.31 27.24 32.13
CA ALA A 119 20.66 26.56 30.88
C ALA A 119 20.61 25.03 31.06
N VAL A 120 20.39 24.27 29.98
CA VAL A 120 20.14 22.81 30.06
C VAL A 120 21.23 22.04 30.81
N PRO A 121 22.54 22.25 30.56
CA PRO A 121 23.56 21.57 31.34
C PRO A 121 23.47 21.90 32.83
N ARG A 122 23.32 23.18 33.19
CA ARG A 122 23.18 23.63 34.58
C ARG A 122 21.94 23.04 35.25
N PHE A 123 20.82 22.99 34.55
CA PHE A 123 19.57 22.36 35.01
C PHE A 123 19.79 20.89 35.38
N VAL A 124 20.45 20.12 34.51
CA VAL A 124 20.72 18.70 34.76
C VAL A 124 21.55 18.50 36.03
N PHE A 125 22.65 19.26 36.17
CA PHE A 125 23.54 19.14 37.32
C PHE A 125 22.96 19.70 38.61
N ALA A 126 22.12 20.74 38.54
CA ALA A 126 21.42 21.28 39.70
C ALA A 126 20.45 20.28 40.32
N LEU A 127 19.91 19.33 39.53
CA LEU A 127 19.00 18.28 39.99
C LEU A 127 19.69 16.94 40.28
N MET A 128 21.00 16.79 40.00
CA MET A 128 21.74 15.55 40.26
C MET A 128 21.68 15.06 41.72
N PRO A 129 21.71 15.93 42.76
CA PRO A 129 21.60 15.47 44.15
C PRO A 129 20.33 14.64 44.44
N LEU A 130 19.20 14.98 43.79
CA LEU A 130 17.93 14.22 43.93
C LEU A 130 18.04 12.80 43.37
N ARG A 131 18.86 12.61 42.32
CA ARG A 131 19.14 11.31 41.71
C ARG A 131 20.15 10.50 42.52
N HIS A 132 21.11 11.17 43.14
CA HIS A 132 22.11 10.52 44.00
C HIS A 132 21.54 10.08 45.35
N SER A 133 20.45 10.71 45.82
CA SER A 133 19.71 10.33 47.03
C SER A 133 18.23 9.95 46.72
N PRO A 134 18.01 8.85 45.98
CA PRO A 134 16.72 8.57 45.34
C PRO A 134 15.62 8.16 46.32
N THR A 135 14.45 8.78 46.17
CA THR A 135 13.16 8.31 46.69
C THR A 135 12.13 8.39 45.54
N PRO A 136 11.01 7.62 45.57
CA PRO A 136 9.98 7.70 44.53
C PRO A 136 9.49 9.13 44.29
N GLU A 137 9.31 9.90 45.36
CA GLU A 137 8.91 11.31 45.29
C GLU A 137 9.95 12.17 44.57
N ARG A 138 11.23 12.07 44.95
CA ARG A 138 12.32 12.84 44.33
C ARG A 138 12.50 12.53 42.85
N LEU A 139 12.45 11.25 42.48
CA LEU A 139 12.58 10.84 41.08
C LEU A 139 11.39 11.32 40.24
N ASN A 140 10.17 11.27 40.79
CA ASN A 140 8.99 11.83 40.12
C ASN A 140 9.11 13.35 39.95
N ASN A 141 9.62 14.07 40.95
CA ASN A 141 9.85 15.52 40.84
C ASN A 141 10.90 15.85 39.76
N VAL A 142 11.97 15.06 39.64
CA VAL A 142 12.97 15.22 38.57
C VAL A 142 12.34 14.95 37.20
N LEU A 143 11.56 13.87 37.04
CA LEU A 143 10.88 13.56 35.78
C LEU A 143 9.88 14.65 35.39
N ALA A 144 9.11 15.18 36.34
CA ALA A 144 8.19 16.28 36.11
C ALA A 144 8.92 17.55 35.65
N ALA A 145 10.06 17.89 36.27
CA ALA A 145 10.88 19.02 35.87
C ALA A 145 11.48 18.84 34.47
N ILE A 146 11.92 17.61 34.11
CA ILE A 146 12.41 17.28 32.76
C ILE A 146 11.32 17.47 31.72
N GLU A 147 10.11 16.95 31.99
CA GLU A 147 9.01 17.04 31.04
C GLU A 147 8.53 18.48 30.84
N ALA A 148 8.42 19.26 31.93
CA ALA A 148 8.11 20.69 31.85
C ALA A 148 9.16 21.45 31.02
N ARG A 149 10.45 21.13 31.21
CA ARG A 149 11.53 21.73 30.43
C ARG A 149 11.47 21.37 28.95
N ARG A 150 11.14 20.12 28.62
CA ARG A 150 10.99 19.65 27.24
C ARG A 150 9.87 20.38 26.51
N GLN A 151 8.73 20.55 27.17
CA GLN A 151 7.59 21.31 26.64
C GLN A 151 7.95 22.78 26.40
N LEU A 152 8.68 23.42 27.32
CA LEU A 152 9.13 24.80 27.15
C LEU A 152 10.11 24.95 25.99
N GLN A 153 11.03 23.99 25.80
CA GLN A 153 11.95 23.99 24.67
C GLN A 153 11.24 23.84 23.33
N GLU A 154 10.20 23.01 23.26
CA GLU A 154 9.34 22.89 22.08
C GLU A 154 8.65 24.23 21.76
N GLN A 155 8.06 24.89 22.76
CA GLN A 155 7.46 26.22 22.61
C GLN A 155 8.47 27.30 22.18
N HIS A 156 9.69 27.28 22.74
CA HIS A 156 10.76 28.19 22.32
C HIS A 156 11.24 27.88 20.90
N GLY A 157 11.32 26.60 20.52
CA GLY A 157 11.61 26.17 19.16
C GLY A 157 10.59 26.74 18.17
N ASP A 158 9.30 26.62 18.49
CA ASP A 158 8.22 27.20 17.68
C ASP A 158 8.34 28.73 17.55
N LEU A 159 8.70 29.42 18.62
CA LEU A 159 8.88 30.88 18.61
C LEU A 159 10.10 31.29 17.77
N LEU A 160 11.23 30.62 17.95
CA LEU A 160 12.44 30.84 17.17
C LEU A 160 12.20 30.54 15.69
N GLU A 161 11.41 29.51 15.38
CA GLU A 161 11.06 29.16 14.02
C GLU A 161 10.14 30.22 13.39
N LYS A 162 9.15 30.74 14.13
CA LYS A 162 8.35 31.90 13.71
C LYS A 162 9.22 33.14 13.46
N PHE A 163 10.19 33.39 14.32
CA PHE A 163 11.10 34.53 14.17
C PHE A 163 12.07 34.35 13.00
N ARG A 164 12.58 33.13 12.79
CA ARG A 164 13.37 32.74 11.61
C ARG A 164 12.55 33.00 10.34
N ARG A 165 11.31 32.51 10.28
CA ARG A 165 10.40 32.70 9.15
C ARG A 165 10.20 34.18 8.79
N THR A 166 9.86 35.02 9.77
CA THR A 166 9.66 36.46 9.54
C THR A 166 10.94 37.18 9.12
N THR A 167 12.09 36.77 9.67
CA THR A 167 13.41 37.32 9.31
C THR A 167 13.84 36.91 7.90
N THR A 168 13.65 35.65 7.52
CA THR A 168 13.93 35.12 6.18
C THR A 168 13.04 35.78 5.14
N GLY A 169 11.73 35.95 5.42
CA GLY A 169 10.81 36.67 4.53
C GLY A 169 11.25 38.12 4.29
N ARG A 170 11.69 38.82 5.35
CA ARG A 170 12.24 40.17 5.22
C ARG A 170 13.55 40.20 4.41
N LEU A 171 14.41 39.21 4.58
CA LEU A 171 15.66 39.07 3.83
C LEU A 171 15.41 38.82 2.34
N GLN A 172 14.39 38.02 1.99
CA GLN A 172 13.99 37.75 0.61
C GLN A 172 13.37 38.97 -0.06
N HIS A 173 12.50 39.71 0.65
CA HIS A 173 11.94 40.97 0.16
C HIS A 173 13.03 42.02 -0.13
N LEU A 174 14.11 42.03 0.67
CA LEU A 174 15.27 42.90 0.43
C LEU A 174 16.19 42.42 -0.71
N ARG A 175 16.14 41.14 -1.09
CA ARG A 175 16.97 40.54 -2.15
C ARG A 175 16.36 40.58 -3.56
N GLY A 176 15.09 40.97 -3.66
CA GLY A 176 14.41 41.29 -4.93
C GLY A 176 13.91 40.07 -5.71
N SER A 177 12.59 39.94 -5.78
CA SER A 177 11.92 39.26 -6.90
C SER A 177 10.49 39.75 -7.03
N SER A 178 10.14 39.98 -8.30
CA SER A 178 8.91 40.54 -8.87
C SER A 178 7.62 39.89 -8.39
N GLU A 179 6.58 40.71 -8.39
CA GLU A 179 5.17 40.33 -8.33
C GLU A 179 4.85 39.14 -9.27
N THR A 180 4.46 38.02 -8.66
CA THR A 180 3.46 37.10 -9.22
C THR A 180 2.59 36.60 -8.07
N ASP A 181 1.31 36.97 -8.11
CA ASP A 181 0.24 36.49 -7.24
C ASP A 181 0.16 34.95 -7.27
N THR A 182 0.60 34.29 -6.20
CA THR A 182 0.09 32.99 -5.74
C THR A 182 0.54 32.78 -4.28
N THR A 183 -0.42 32.80 -3.34
CA THR A 183 -0.39 32.26 -1.96
C THR A 183 0.92 32.38 -1.15
N ASP A 184 0.89 33.07 -0.01
CA ASP A 184 1.92 33.28 1.05
C ASP A 184 2.63 32.02 1.64
N ILE A 185 2.82 30.94 0.88
CA ILE A 185 3.39 29.67 1.30
C ILE A 185 4.74 29.49 0.60
N SER A 186 5.83 29.56 1.37
CA SER A 186 7.20 29.42 0.87
C SER A 186 7.68 27.96 0.82
N ASP A 187 8.78 27.69 0.11
CA ASP A 187 9.40 26.36 0.07
C ASP A 187 9.73 25.83 1.49
N ASP A 188 10.12 26.69 2.43
CA ASP A 188 10.38 26.35 3.84
C ASP A 188 9.12 25.90 4.60
N ASP A 189 7.94 26.33 4.16
CA ASP A 189 6.67 25.96 4.80
C ASP A 189 6.30 24.51 4.44
N ILE A 190 6.66 24.03 3.24
CA ILE A 190 6.28 22.71 2.71
C ILE A 190 7.37 21.63 2.84
N LEU A 191 8.65 22.01 2.79
CA LEU A 191 9.77 21.07 2.82
C LEU A 191 10.14 20.69 4.25
N GLU A 192 10.34 19.39 4.46
CA GLU A 192 11.09 18.91 5.63
C GLU A 192 12.60 19.00 5.35
N ARG A 193 12.99 18.77 4.08
CA ARG A 193 14.38 18.89 3.65
C ARG A 193 14.46 19.49 2.25
N ALA A 194 15.28 20.53 2.11
CA ALA A 194 15.59 21.15 0.83
C ALA A 194 16.64 20.35 0.04
N PHE A 195 16.65 20.54 -1.28
CA PHE A 195 17.64 19.91 -2.15
C PHE A 195 19.03 20.49 -1.85
N MET A 196 20.03 19.62 -1.80
CA MET A 196 21.43 20.01 -1.63
C MET A 196 22.29 19.22 -2.61
N GLU A 197 23.21 19.90 -3.29
CA GLU A 197 24.25 19.20 -4.05
C GLU A 197 25.25 18.57 -3.07
N THR A 198 25.60 17.31 -3.31
CA THR A 198 26.46 16.51 -2.44
C THR A 198 27.48 15.74 -3.27
N ASP A 199 28.52 15.22 -2.63
CA ASP A 199 29.43 14.28 -3.30
C ASP A 199 28.75 12.92 -3.49
N GLU A 200 28.62 12.50 -4.74
CA GLU A 200 27.95 11.27 -5.15
C GLU A 200 28.91 10.17 -5.60
N SER A 201 30.22 10.37 -5.43
CA SER A 201 31.24 9.42 -5.88
C SER A 201 31.07 8.01 -5.27
N ASP A 202 30.47 7.92 -4.07
CA ASP A 202 30.19 6.66 -3.38
C ASP A 202 28.81 6.05 -3.71
N MET A 203 27.95 6.74 -4.47
CA MET A 203 26.56 6.33 -4.73
C MET A 203 26.44 4.93 -5.35
N PRO A 204 27.29 4.51 -6.31
CA PRO A 204 27.24 3.14 -6.85
C PRO A 204 27.50 2.03 -5.81
N ARG A 205 28.06 2.38 -4.63
CA ARG A 205 28.24 1.44 -3.51
C ARG A 205 27.02 1.37 -2.61
N ASN A 206 26.12 2.35 -2.66
CA ASN A 206 24.91 2.37 -1.86
C ASN A 206 23.96 1.23 -2.25
N ARG A 207 23.31 0.63 -1.24
CA ARG A 207 22.41 -0.51 -1.41
C ARG A 207 21.18 -0.16 -2.26
N LEU A 208 20.57 1.02 -2.08
CA LEU A 208 19.40 1.44 -2.87
C LEU A 208 19.74 1.63 -4.34
N TYR A 209 20.93 2.17 -4.63
CA TYR A 209 21.41 2.33 -6.00
C TYR A 209 21.53 0.97 -6.69
N ARG A 210 22.21 0.02 -6.06
CA ARG A 210 22.40 -1.33 -6.63
C ARG A 210 21.09 -2.07 -6.84
N VAL A 211 20.17 -2.00 -5.89
CA VAL A 211 18.87 -2.66 -6.05
C VAL A 211 18.02 -1.99 -7.12
N MET A 212 18.02 -0.65 -7.23
CA MET A 212 17.33 0.01 -8.34
C MET A 212 17.95 -0.38 -9.70
N ASP A 213 19.27 -0.47 -9.78
CA ASP A 213 19.99 -0.89 -10.98
C ASP A 213 19.62 -2.32 -11.42
N GLU A 214 19.62 -3.26 -10.47
CA GLU A 214 19.15 -4.63 -10.68
C GLU A 214 17.67 -4.66 -11.08
N TYR A 215 16.83 -3.86 -10.42
CA TYR A 215 15.39 -3.78 -10.69
C TYR A 215 15.10 -3.27 -12.11
N LEU A 216 15.77 -2.19 -12.54
CA LEU A 216 15.65 -1.65 -13.89
C LEU A 216 16.15 -2.66 -14.95
N THR A 217 17.19 -3.43 -14.62
CA THR A 217 17.66 -4.54 -15.47
C THR A 217 16.58 -5.62 -15.62
N GLN A 218 16.00 -6.07 -14.51
CA GLN A 218 14.95 -7.10 -14.50
C GLN A 218 13.70 -6.67 -15.26
N MET A 219 13.33 -5.39 -15.16
CA MET A 219 12.20 -4.80 -15.87
C MET A 219 12.53 -4.42 -17.32
N LYS A 220 13.76 -4.71 -17.78
CA LYS A 220 14.24 -4.42 -19.15
C LYS A 220 14.06 -2.95 -19.53
N ALA A 221 14.37 -2.03 -18.61
CA ALA A 221 14.17 -0.60 -18.81
C ALA A 221 14.82 -0.08 -20.10
N ALA A 222 15.96 -0.66 -20.50
CA ALA A 222 16.67 -0.31 -21.73
C ALA A 222 15.91 -0.62 -23.04
N GLU A 223 14.84 -1.43 -23.01
CA GLU A 223 13.97 -1.69 -24.17
C GLU A 223 12.94 -0.57 -24.40
N TYR A 224 12.84 0.40 -23.48
CA TYR A 224 11.81 1.44 -23.49
C TYR A 224 12.40 2.84 -23.57
N SER A 225 11.77 3.71 -24.34
CA SER A 225 12.17 5.12 -24.46
C SER A 225 11.70 5.97 -23.27
N HIS A 226 10.66 5.53 -22.55
CA HIS A 226 10.05 6.26 -21.44
C HIS A 226 9.79 5.35 -20.23
N MET A 227 10.02 5.89 -19.04
CA MET A 227 9.75 5.23 -17.77
C MET A 227 9.01 6.20 -16.86
N ALA A 228 8.07 5.73 -16.04
CA ALA A 228 7.28 6.63 -15.20
C ALA A 228 7.41 6.39 -13.70
N VAL A 229 7.19 7.45 -12.94
CA VAL A 229 7.16 7.44 -11.48
C VAL A 229 5.96 8.23 -10.96
N SER A 230 5.21 7.66 -10.01
CA SER A 230 4.19 8.39 -9.27
C SER A 230 4.88 9.25 -8.21
N LEU A 231 4.89 10.57 -8.42
CA LEU A 231 5.68 11.51 -7.63
C LEU A 231 4.78 12.33 -6.70
N SER A 232 4.76 11.97 -5.41
CA SER A 232 3.95 12.68 -4.40
C SER A 232 4.71 13.82 -3.70
N GLY A 233 6.04 13.88 -3.86
CA GLY A 233 6.91 14.79 -3.12
C GLY A 233 7.33 14.29 -1.74
N GLY A 234 6.81 13.14 -1.30
CA GLY A 234 7.32 12.42 -0.13
C GLY A 234 8.67 11.75 -0.42
N VAL A 235 9.46 11.52 0.65
CA VAL A 235 10.84 11.01 0.58
C VAL A 235 10.98 9.76 -0.30
N ASP A 236 10.07 8.81 -0.18
CA ASP A 236 10.13 7.54 -0.91
C ASP A 236 10.02 7.75 -2.43
N SER A 237 9.07 8.59 -2.87
CA SER A 237 8.86 8.89 -4.28
C SER A 237 10.00 9.73 -4.88
N MET A 238 10.53 10.68 -4.10
CA MET A 238 11.63 11.55 -4.53
C MET A 238 12.94 10.75 -4.68
N VAL A 239 13.21 9.81 -3.77
CA VAL A 239 14.36 8.90 -3.86
C VAL A 239 14.24 7.99 -5.09
N VAL A 240 13.05 7.42 -5.37
CA VAL A 240 12.83 6.61 -6.58
C VAL A 240 13.12 7.42 -7.84
N ALA A 241 12.54 8.62 -7.96
CA ALA A 241 12.76 9.49 -9.11
C ALA A 241 14.23 9.88 -9.27
N TYR A 242 14.93 10.16 -8.17
CA TYR A 242 16.35 10.49 -8.18
C TYR A 242 17.23 9.32 -8.63
N LEU A 243 16.98 8.12 -8.10
CA LEU A 243 17.69 6.91 -8.50
C LEU A 243 17.49 6.59 -9.98
N MET A 244 16.25 6.71 -10.48
CA MET A 244 15.97 6.56 -11.91
C MET A 244 16.76 7.58 -12.75
N HIS A 245 16.82 8.85 -12.31
CA HIS A 245 17.60 9.88 -13.00
C HIS A 245 19.10 9.54 -13.06
N LYS A 246 19.67 9.02 -11.96
CA LYS A 246 21.10 8.64 -11.91
C LYS A 246 21.41 7.40 -12.75
N LEU A 247 20.44 6.51 -12.93
CA LEU A 247 20.61 5.25 -13.65
C LEU A 247 20.18 5.31 -15.13
N LYS A 248 19.45 6.33 -15.57
CA LYS A 248 18.86 6.37 -16.92
C LYS A 248 19.88 6.15 -18.04
N GLU A 249 21.06 6.76 -17.95
CA GLU A 249 22.10 6.65 -18.99
C GLU A 249 22.66 5.23 -19.10
N LYS A 250 22.79 4.54 -17.96
CA LYS A 250 23.23 3.13 -17.92
C LYS A 250 22.19 2.19 -18.56
N HIS A 251 20.92 2.59 -18.56
CA HIS A 251 19.77 1.80 -19.01
C HIS A 251 19.15 2.38 -20.29
N GLY A 252 19.99 2.78 -21.25
CA GLY A 252 19.53 3.17 -22.60
C GLY A 252 19.05 4.62 -22.75
N GLY A 253 19.22 5.46 -21.73
CA GLY A 253 18.93 6.90 -21.80
C GLY A 253 17.44 7.24 -21.85
N PHE A 254 16.58 6.45 -21.21
CA PHE A 254 15.14 6.70 -21.21
C PHE A 254 14.76 8.07 -20.62
N THR A 255 13.64 8.61 -21.09
CA THR A 255 13.03 9.82 -20.53
C THR A 255 12.14 9.45 -19.34
N ILE A 256 12.29 10.16 -18.23
CA ILE A 256 11.48 9.94 -17.03
C ILE A 256 10.22 10.79 -17.12
N VAL A 257 9.06 10.19 -16.87
CA VAL A 257 7.76 10.86 -16.77
C VAL A 257 7.28 10.79 -15.31
N ALA A 258 7.28 11.92 -14.62
CA ALA A 258 6.73 12.03 -13.27
C ALA A 258 5.22 12.35 -13.34
N VAL A 259 4.39 11.56 -12.67
CA VAL A 259 2.96 11.82 -12.53
C VAL A 259 2.65 12.27 -11.11
N HIS A 260 2.20 13.52 -10.96
CA HIS A 260 1.77 14.12 -9.70
C HIS A 260 0.25 14.27 -9.67
N LEU A 261 -0.35 13.87 -8.54
CA LEU A 261 -1.78 14.05 -8.30
C LEU A 261 -1.95 15.12 -7.22
N ASP A 262 -2.34 16.31 -7.64
CA ASP A 262 -2.68 17.40 -6.73
C ASP A 262 -4.13 17.22 -6.25
N TYR A 263 -4.28 16.83 -4.99
CA TYR A 263 -5.59 16.58 -4.40
C TYR A 263 -6.33 17.85 -3.96
N GLY A 264 -5.69 19.02 -3.96
CA GLY A 264 -6.31 20.29 -3.57
C GLY A 264 -6.96 20.32 -2.18
N ASN A 265 -6.59 19.39 -1.29
CA ASN A 265 -7.20 19.25 0.04
C ASN A 265 -6.57 20.17 1.10
N ARG A 266 -5.42 20.77 0.78
CA ARG A 266 -4.61 21.60 1.67
C ARG A 266 -4.22 22.89 0.96
N PRO A 267 -4.13 24.03 1.67
CA PRO A 267 -3.62 25.27 1.09
C PRO A 267 -2.21 25.11 0.48
N GLU A 268 -1.37 24.27 1.10
CA GLU A 268 0.01 24.00 0.68
C GLU A 268 0.12 23.17 -0.62
N SER A 269 -0.95 22.52 -1.06
CA SER A 269 -0.94 21.56 -2.17
C SER A 269 -0.48 22.18 -3.49
N GLY A 270 -0.83 23.45 -3.73
CA GLY A 270 -0.37 24.20 -4.90
C GLY A 270 1.14 24.44 -4.87
N ALA A 271 1.66 24.95 -3.75
CA ALA A 271 3.09 25.18 -3.57
C ALA A 271 3.91 23.88 -3.64
N GLU A 272 3.38 22.77 -3.11
CA GLU A 272 3.97 21.43 -3.25
C GLU A 272 4.05 21.02 -4.73
N CYS A 273 2.99 21.21 -5.51
CA CYS A 273 2.99 20.94 -6.95
C CYS A 273 4.05 21.79 -7.70
N ASP A 274 4.08 23.10 -7.44
CA ASP A 274 5.02 24.03 -8.08
C ASP A 274 6.49 23.69 -7.76
N TYR A 275 6.77 23.24 -6.53
CA TYR A 275 8.09 22.79 -6.14
C TYR A 275 8.49 21.50 -6.89
N VAL A 276 7.61 20.49 -6.93
CA VAL A 276 7.91 19.24 -7.65
C VAL A 276 8.11 19.51 -9.14
N GLN A 277 7.34 20.41 -9.73
CA GLN A 277 7.52 20.83 -11.12
C GLN A 277 8.94 21.40 -11.35
N ARG A 278 9.34 22.42 -10.58
CA ARG A 278 10.68 23.02 -10.67
C ARG A 278 11.80 21.98 -10.46
N TRP A 279 11.60 21.05 -9.53
CA TRP A 279 12.53 19.96 -9.30
C TRP A 279 12.64 19.02 -10.50
N CYS A 280 11.52 18.66 -11.13
CA CYS A 280 11.50 17.83 -12.34
C CYS A 280 12.20 18.53 -13.51
N GLU A 281 11.94 19.82 -13.72
CA GLU A 281 12.57 20.64 -14.74
C GLU A 281 14.10 20.64 -14.61
N ARG A 282 14.62 20.78 -13.38
CA ARG A 282 16.06 20.72 -13.09
C ARG A 282 16.72 19.41 -13.56
N PHE A 283 16.00 18.28 -13.49
CA PHE A 283 16.53 16.96 -13.83
C PHE A 283 16.14 16.47 -15.23
N GLY A 284 15.48 17.30 -16.03
CA GLY A 284 14.96 16.93 -17.35
C GLY A 284 13.90 15.83 -17.28
N ILE A 285 13.10 15.83 -16.21
CA ILE A 285 11.99 14.90 -16.00
C ILE A 285 10.72 15.55 -16.56
N VAL A 286 9.98 14.84 -17.41
CA VAL A 286 8.69 15.29 -17.93
C VAL A 286 7.68 15.26 -16.79
N PHE A 287 7.15 16.43 -16.42
CA PHE A 287 6.19 16.56 -15.32
C PHE A 287 4.75 16.55 -15.85
N HIS A 288 3.95 15.59 -15.39
CA HIS A 288 2.52 15.51 -15.66
C HIS A 288 1.74 15.68 -14.35
N VAL A 289 0.99 16.77 -14.24
CA VAL A 289 0.13 17.03 -13.09
C VAL A 289 -1.33 16.81 -13.46
N ARG A 290 -2.04 16.11 -12.58
CA ARG A 290 -3.51 16.07 -12.59
C ARG A 290 -4.03 16.60 -11.26
N ARG A 291 -4.57 17.81 -11.30
CA ARG A 291 -5.31 18.42 -10.19
C ARG A 291 -6.69 17.82 -10.08
N ILE A 292 -7.11 17.46 -8.88
CA ILE A 292 -8.39 16.80 -8.60
C ILE A 292 -9.33 17.81 -7.94
N ASP A 293 -10.27 18.34 -8.73
CA ASP A 293 -11.29 19.28 -8.26
C ASP A 293 -12.68 18.62 -8.14
N GLU A 294 -12.85 17.41 -8.67
CA GLU A 294 -14.11 16.66 -8.72
C GLU A 294 -14.59 16.16 -7.35
N VAL A 295 -13.65 15.94 -6.43
CA VAL A 295 -13.95 15.45 -5.08
C VAL A 295 -13.10 16.17 -4.04
N LYS A 296 -13.72 16.53 -2.91
CA LYS A 296 -13.02 17.17 -1.79
C LYS A 296 -13.30 16.39 -0.51
N ARG A 297 -12.26 16.20 0.28
CA ARG A 297 -12.33 15.38 1.50
C ARG A 297 -13.33 15.91 2.55
N ALA A 298 -13.56 17.23 2.55
CA ALA A 298 -14.47 17.88 3.49
C ALA A 298 -15.96 17.75 3.12
N THR A 299 -16.28 17.59 1.84
CA THR A 299 -17.67 17.66 1.33
C THR A 299 -18.18 16.35 0.76
N THR A 300 -17.29 15.44 0.38
CA THR A 300 -17.65 14.13 -0.18
C THR A 300 -17.65 13.07 0.93
N ARG A 301 -18.65 12.19 0.93
CA ARG A 301 -18.66 11.02 1.83
C ARG A 301 -17.36 10.23 1.67
N ARG A 302 -16.80 9.75 2.78
CA ARG A 302 -15.45 9.17 2.80
C ARG A 302 -15.27 8.00 1.81
N ASP A 303 -16.19 7.05 1.80
CA ASP A 303 -16.10 5.88 0.93
C ASP A 303 -16.14 6.28 -0.55
N ASP A 304 -16.99 7.26 -0.88
CA ASP A 304 -17.11 7.81 -2.23
C ASP A 304 -15.83 8.58 -2.62
N TYR A 305 -15.27 9.37 -1.69
CA TYR A 305 -14.00 10.08 -1.89
C TYR A 305 -12.85 9.08 -2.17
N GLU A 306 -12.68 8.05 -1.33
CA GLU A 306 -11.62 7.05 -1.49
C GLU A 306 -11.78 6.27 -2.80
N LYS A 307 -13.02 5.93 -3.19
CA LYS A 307 -13.30 5.26 -4.46
C LYS A 307 -13.00 6.15 -5.67
N ILE A 308 -13.58 7.36 -5.73
CA ILE A 308 -13.44 8.27 -6.88
C ILE A 308 -12.00 8.73 -7.03
N SER A 309 -11.34 9.11 -5.92
CA SER A 309 -9.93 9.53 -5.97
C SER A 309 -8.99 8.40 -6.41
N ARG A 310 -9.33 7.15 -6.10
CA ARG A 310 -8.61 5.98 -6.59
C ARG A 310 -8.86 5.75 -8.08
N GLU A 311 -10.10 5.86 -8.55
CA GLU A 311 -10.44 5.74 -9.97
C GLU A 311 -9.70 6.80 -10.80
N ILE A 312 -9.77 8.08 -10.41
CA ILE A 312 -9.06 9.18 -11.08
C ILE A 312 -7.54 8.92 -11.11
N ARG A 313 -6.97 8.48 -9.97
CA ARG A 313 -5.55 8.17 -9.88
C ARG A 313 -5.13 7.14 -10.92
N TYR A 314 -5.83 6.01 -10.99
CA TYR A 314 -5.46 4.91 -11.88
C TYR A 314 -5.81 5.18 -13.34
N SER A 315 -6.89 5.90 -13.63
CA SER A 315 -7.17 6.33 -15.01
C SER A 315 -6.10 7.29 -15.53
N THR A 316 -5.66 8.24 -14.70
CA THR A 316 -4.56 9.17 -15.04
C THR A 316 -3.27 8.40 -15.34
N TYR A 317 -2.94 7.39 -14.52
CA TYR A 317 -1.76 6.57 -14.80
C TYR A 317 -1.89 5.80 -16.11
N ALA A 318 -3.06 5.20 -16.38
CA ALA A 318 -3.31 4.48 -17.62
C ALA A 318 -3.16 5.40 -18.85
N GLU A 319 -3.77 6.58 -18.82
CA GLU A 319 -3.68 7.60 -19.89
C GLU A 319 -2.23 8.03 -20.15
N VAL A 320 -1.45 8.31 -19.11
CA VAL A 320 -0.04 8.69 -19.25
C VAL A 320 0.79 7.51 -19.79
N MET A 321 0.54 6.30 -19.30
CA MET A 321 1.28 5.12 -19.74
C MET A 321 1.01 4.80 -21.20
N GLU A 322 -0.24 4.91 -21.64
CA GLU A 322 -0.62 4.75 -23.05
C GLU A 322 0.04 5.81 -23.93
N LYS A 323 -0.04 7.09 -23.52
CA LYS A 323 0.53 8.22 -24.28
C LYS A 323 2.03 8.08 -24.57
N TYR A 324 2.82 7.61 -23.62
CA TYR A 324 4.29 7.50 -23.76
C TYR A 324 4.77 6.05 -23.95
N ASN A 325 3.87 5.09 -24.16
CA ASN A 325 4.18 3.66 -24.25
C ASN A 325 5.04 3.16 -23.07
N ILE A 326 4.65 3.54 -21.85
CA ILE A 326 5.38 3.20 -20.63
C ILE A 326 4.99 1.78 -20.16
N PRO A 327 5.96 0.91 -19.85
CA PRO A 327 5.68 -0.47 -19.42
C PRO A 327 5.09 -0.59 -18.00
N GLY A 328 5.43 0.33 -17.10
CA GLY A 328 4.99 0.31 -15.71
C GLY A 328 5.22 1.63 -14.98
N MET A 329 4.41 1.88 -13.95
CA MET A 329 4.50 3.05 -13.08
C MET A 329 5.26 2.71 -11.80
N CYS A 330 6.41 3.37 -11.55
CA CYS A 330 7.19 3.21 -10.33
C CYS A 330 6.54 3.92 -9.13
N PHE A 331 6.53 3.27 -7.97
CA PHE A 331 6.03 3.81 -6.71
C PHE A 331 7.08 3.69 -5.61
N GLY A 332 7.17 4.71 -4.75
CA GLY A 332 7.96 4.69 -3.52
C GLY A 332 7.26 3.93 -2.39
N HIS A 333 6.85 2.68 -2.62
CA HIS A 333 6.35 1.83 -1.53
C HIS A 333 7.52 1.08 -0.89
N HIS A 334 7.51 0.98 0.44
CA HIS A 334 8.57 0.40 1.24
C HIS A 334 8.03 -0.67 2.22
N ARG A 335 8.92 -1.30 3.00
CA ARG A 335 8.56 -2.44 3.88
C ARG A 335 7.50 -2.10 4.93
N GLY A 336 7.47 -0.85 5.38
CA GLY A 336 6.44 -0.34 6.27
C GLY A 336 5.05 -0.37 5.64
N ASP A 337 4.93 -0.05 4.34
CA ASP A 337 3.64 -0.14 3.63
C ASP A 337 3.12 -1.57 3.58
N VAL A 338 4.00 -2.55 3.40
CA VAL A 338 3.65 -3.99 3.45
C VAL A 338 3.10 -4.36 4.83
N GLN A 339 3.79 -3.96 5.90
CA GLN A 339 3.37 -4.24 7.27
C GLN A 339 2.00 -3.65 7.58
N GLU A 340 1.76 -2.40 7.18
CA GLU A 340 0.44 -1.75 7.30
C GLU A 340 -0.65 -2.51 6.54
N ASN A 341 -0.31 -2.98 5.33
CA ASN A 341 -1.24 -3.71 4.48
C ASN A 341 -1.60 -5.08 5.08
N VAL A 342 -0.62 -5.82 5.62
CA VAL A 342 -0.85 -7.09 6.31
C VAL A 342 -1.82 -6.91 7.47
N VAL A 343 -1.61 -5.91 8.32
CA VAL A 343 -2.54 -5.61 9.44
C VAL A 343 -3.91 -5.23 8.91
N SER A 344 -3.99 -4.38 7.88
CA SER A 344 -5.27 -3.97 7.31
C SER A 344 -6.03 -5.15 6.69
N ASN A 345 -5.35 -6.03 5.97
CA ASN A 345 -5.92 -7.18 5.28
C ASN A 345 -6.42 -8.23 6.27
N MET A 346 -5.66 -8.47 7.34
CA MET A 346 -6.07 -9.34 8.44
C MET A 346 -7.35 -8.82 9.12
N MET A 347 -7.41 -7.53 9.46
CA MET A 347 -8.58 -6.93 10.13
C MET A 347 -9.80 -6.84 9.22
N LYS A 348 -9.62 -6.81 7.89
CA LYS A 348 -10.70 -6.89 6.90
C LYS A 348 -11.16 -8.32 6.60
N GLY A 349 -10.52 -9.34 7.19
CA GLY A 349 -10.84 -10.74 6.94
C GLY A 349 -10.53 -11.19 5.51
N LEU A 350 -9.49 -10.63 4.88
CA LEU A 350 -9.03 -11.10 3.57
C LEU A 350 -8.37 -12.48 3.65
N SER A 351 -8.26 -13.15 2.51
CA SER A 351 -7.71 -14.51 2.41
C SER A 351 -6.28 -14.60 2.94
N LEU A 352 -5.96 -15.73 3.60
CA LEU A 352 -4.61 -16.09 4.04
C LEU A 352 -3.60 -16.08 2.88
N LEU A 353 -4.03 -16.32 1.65
CA LEU A 353 -3.18 -16.32 0.45
C LEU A 353 -2.91 -14.91 -0.09
N ASN A 354 -3.46 -13.86 0.53
CA ASN A 354 -3.31 -12.49 0.06
C ASN A 354 -3.15 -11.51 1.24
N LEU A 355 -2.44 -11.94 2.30
CA LEU A 355 -2.19 -11.09 3.46
C LEU A 355 -1.22 -9.96 3.11
N ASN A 356 -0.13 -10.27 2.40
CA ASN A 356 0.85 -9.27 1.97
C ASN A 356 0.21 -8.21 1.08
N GLY A 357 -0.47 -8.66 0.02
CA GLY A 357 -1.22 -7.78 -0.89
C GLY A 357 -0.39 -6.78 -1.69
N MET A 358 0.95 -6.78 -1.55
CA MET A 358 1.88 -5.99 -2.37
C MET A 358 3.02 -6.88 -2.86
N GLN A 359 3.30 -6.80 -4.16
CA GLN A 359 4.43 -7.46 -4.79
C GLN A 359 5.30 -6.40 -5.47
N ALA A 360 6.56 -6.77 -5.74
CA ALA A 360 7.53 -5.94 -6.44
C ALA A 360 7.00 -5.45 -7.80
N SER A 361 6.24 -6.29 -8.52
CA SER A 361 5.48 -5.92 -9.72
C SER A 361 4.06 -6.49 -9.63
N SER A 362 3.04 -5.68 -9.89
CA SER A 362 1.65 -6.16 -9.94
C SER A 362 0.77 -5.32 -10.86
N ILE A 363 -0.36 -5.88 -11.32
CA ILE A 363 -1.39 -5.12 -12.05
C ILE A 363 -2.48 -4.71 -11.07
N VAL A 364 -2.78 -3.42 -11.00
CA VAL A 364 -3.81 -2.85 -10.13
C VAL A 364 -4.68 -1.91 -10.95
N ASN A 365 -5.99 -2.17 -11.00
CA ASN A 365 -6.95 -1.39 -11.82
C ASN A 365 -6.48 -1.25 -13.28
N GLY A 366 -5.93 -2.32 -13.88
CA GLY A 366 -5.41 -2.31 -15.25
C GLY A 366 -4.01 -1.68 -15.43
N VAL A 367 -3.45 -1.07 -14.37
CA VAL A 367 -2.15 -0.40 -14.42
C VAL A 367 -1.06 -1.30 -13.87
N ARG A 368 0.03 -1.50 -14.61
CA ARG A 368 1.22 -2.18 -14.09
C ARG A 368 1.98 -1.26 -13.14
N ILE A 369 2.12 -1.69 -11.89
CA ILE A 369 2.84 -0.97 -10.83
C ILE A 369 4.16 -1.68 -10.53
N TRP A 370 5.20 -0.87 -10.37
CA TRP A 370 6.54 -1.27 -9.97
C TRP A 370 6.92 -0.66 -8.62
N ARG A 371 7.43 -1.47 -7.68
CA ARG A 371 7.76 -1.09 -6.30
C ARG A 371 9.21 -1.48 -5.97
N PRO A 372 10.20 -0.73 -6.47
CA PRO A 372 11.61 -1.10 -6.30
C PRO A 372 12.10 -1.03 -4.85
N LEU A 373 11.44 -0.27 -3.98
CA LEU A 373 11.86 -0.07 -2.58
C LEU A 373 11.14 -0.99 -1.57
N LEU A 374 10.34 -1.96 -2.03
CA LEU A 374 9.39 -2.70 -1.20
C LEU A 374 10.04 -3.45 -0.02
N ASP A 375 11.28 -3.92 -0.19
CA ASP A 375 12.00 -4.70 0.82
C ASP A 375 12.83 -3.85 1.79
N PHE A 376 12.77 -2.51 1.68
CA PHE A 376 13.57 -1.60 2.48
C PHE A 376 12.79 -0.95 3.62
N ASP A 377 13.49 -0.77 4.74
CA ASP A 377 13.01 0.09 5.81
C ASP A 377 13.05 1.55 5.41
N LYS A 378 12.16 2.32 6.03
CA LYS A 378 12.07 3.76 5.80
C LYS A 378 13.37 4.48 6.17
N ASP A 379 14.08 4.00 7.18
CA ASP A 379 15.34 4.60 7.65
C ASP A 379 16.43 4.57 6.59
N VAL A 380 16.51 3.50 5.78
CA VAL A 380 17.47 3.39 4.67
C VAL A 380 17.17 4.43 3.58
N ILE A 381 15.88 4.69 3.34
CA ILE A 381 15.43 5.69 2.37
C ILE A 381 15.75 7.11 2.87
N PHE A 382 15.54 7.38 4.17
CA PHE A 382 15.94 8.64 4.79
C PHE A 382 17.45 8.86 4.75
N GLU A 383 18.24 7.84 5.10
CA GLU A 383 19.70 7.91 5.05
C GLU A 383 20.18 8.26 3.64
N PHE A 384 19.63 7.62 2.61
CA PHE A 384 19.93 7.93 1.23
C PHE A 384 19.57 9.37 0.87
N ALA A 385 18.35 9.81 1.18
CA ALA A 385 17.92 11.18 0.91
C ALA A 385 18.81 12.20 1.62
N HIS A 386 19.25 11.89 2.84
CA HIS A 386 20.11 12.76 3.63
C HIS A 386 21.53 12.81 3.10
N ARG A 387 22.10 11.66 2.73
CA ARG A 387 23.45 11.53 2.18
C ARG A 387 23.58 12.26 0.84
N TYR A 388 22.58 12.11 -0.03
CA TYR A 388 22.62 12.61 -1.41
C TYR A 388 21.79 13.88 -1.65
N GLY A 389 21.29 14.50 -0.59
CA GLY A 389 20.60 15.79 -0.65
C GLY A 389 19.27 15.78 -1.42
N VAL A 390 18.54 14.67 -1.39
CA VAL A 390 17.22 14.54 -2.04
C VAL A 390 16.15 15.26 -1.19
N PRO A 391 15.39 16.23 -1.76
CA PRO A 391 14.36 16.96 -1.03
C PRO A 391 13.11 16.14 -0.82
N TYR A 392 12.35 16.48 0.21
CA TYR A 392 11.02 15.93 0.44
C TYR A 392 10.16 16.82 1.35
N PHE A 393 8.85 16.69 1.21
CA PHE A 393 7.86 17.42 1.99
C PHE A 393 7.64 16.84 3.39
N LYS A 394 7.07 17.66 4.27
CA LYS A 394 6.63 17.25 5.63
C LYS A 394 5.60 16.13 5.56
N ASP A 395 5.61 15.19 6.52
CA ASP A 395 4.60 14.13 6.56
C ASP A 395 3.22 14.71 6.95
N THR A 396 2.31 14.72 5.97
CA THR A 396 0.96 15.28 6.12
C THR A 396 -0.12 14.21 6.24
N THR A 397 0.29 12.97 6.54
CA THR A 397 -0.63 11.85 6.77
C THR A 397 -1.65 12.24 7.85
N PRO A 398 -2.96 12.31 7.54
CA PRO A 398 -3.94 12.81 8.50
C PRO A 398 -4.07 11.89 9.71
N LYS A 399 -3.97 12.44 10.93
CA LYS A 399 -4.04 11.68 12.19
C LYS A 399 -5.34 10.86 12.34
N TRP A 400 -6.46 11.35 11.80
CA TRP A 400 -7.76 10.66 11.87
C TRP A 400 -7.88 9.49 10.87
N SER A 401 -7.01 9.42 9.85
CA SER A 401 -7.08 8.38 8.82
C SER A 401 -6.72 7.01 9.40
N THR A 402 -7.18 5.92 8.76
CA THR A 402 -6.85 4.55 9.22
C THR A 402 -5.34 4.34 9.27
N ARG A 403 -4.61 4.85 8.27
CA ARG A 403 -3.14 4.83 8.22
C ARG A 403 -2.52 5.66 9.35
N GLY A 404 -3.00 6.89 9.56
CA GLY A 404 -2.53 7.76 10.64
C GLY A 404 -2.74 7.14 12.03
N LYS A 405 -3.92 6.57 12.29
CA LYS A 405 -4.21 5.86 13.55
C LYS A 405 -3.34 4.63 13.74
N LEU A 406 -3.10 3.88 12.67
CA LEU A 406 -2.26 2.69 12.72
C LEU A 406 -0.80 3.06 13.06
N ARG A 407 -0.23 4.07 12.39
CA ARG A 407 1.13 4.58 12.65
C ARG A 407 1.29 5.22 14.03
N ASN A 408 0.33 6.05 14.45
CA ASN A 408 0.49 6.90 15.64
C ASN A 408 -0.01 6.26 16.94
N HIS A 409 -0.85 5.23 16.87
CA HIS A 409 -1.45 4.61 18.05
C HIS A 409 -1.21 3.09 18.09
N LEU A 410 -1.60 2.37 17.04
CA LEU A 410 -1.56 0.90 17.09
C LEU A 410 -0.12 0.36 17.05
N VAL A 411 0.72 0.84 16.13
CA VAL A 411 2.11 0.37 16.00
C VAL A 411 2.92 0.66 17.28
N PRO A 412 2.86 1.86 17.89
CA PRO A 412 3.51 2.12 19.18
C PRO A 412 3.00 1.21 20.30
N LEU A 413 1.69 0.96 20.37
CA LEU A 413 1.11 0.06 21.37
C LEU A 413 1.58 -1.39 21.18
N LEU A 414 1.62 -1.87 19.94
CA LEU A 414 2.14 -3.21 19.65
C LEU A 414 3.64 -3.32 19.95
N ARG A 415 4.40 -2.25 19.71
CA ARG A 415 5.82 -2.18 20.08
C ARG A 415 6.01 -2.25 21.60
N ASP A 416 5.18 -1.53 22.37
CA ASP A 416 5.19 -1.57 23.83
C ASP A 416 4.87 -2.97 24.37
N LEU A 417 3.88 -3.65 23.78
CA LEU A 417 3.44 -4.98 24.21
C LEU A 417 4.39 -6.12 23.80
N TYR A 418 4.96 -6.06 22.59
CA TYR A 418 5.68 -7.19 21.97
C TYR A 418 7.15 -6.90 21.63
N GLY A 419 7.64 -5.69 21.88
CA GLY A 419 8.98 -5.23 21.50
C GLY A 419 9.14 -4.88 20.01
N ASP A 420 10.33 -4.46 19.61
CA ASP A 420 10.59 -3.95 18.24
C ASP A 420 10.50 -5.00 17.13
N GLY A 421 10.54 -6.30 17.47
CA GLY A 421 10.58 -7.39 16.49
C GLY A 421 9.24 -7.71 15.79
N PHE A 422 8.11 -7.22 16.29
CA PHE A 422 6.79 -7.66 15.80
C PHE A 422 6.55 -7.31 14.32
N LEU A 423 7.08 -6.18 13.85
CA LEU A 423 6.97 -5.74 12.46
C LEU A 423 7.69 -6.69 11.48
N ASN A 424 8.82 -7.25 11.91
CA ASN A 424 9.54 -8.26 11.14
C ASN A 424 8.74 -9.55 11.06
N ASN A 425 8.09 -9.96 12.16
CA ASN A 425 7.22 -11.13 12.18
C ASN A 425 6.01 -10.97 11.24
N LEU A 426 5.39 -9.78 11.21
CA LEU A 426 4.31 -9.47 10.27
C LEU A 426 4.79 -9.51 8.81
N SER A 427 6.00 -9.03 8.55
CA SER A 427 6.61 -9.08 7.22
C SER A 427 6.88 -10.53 6.79
N ALA A 428 7.38 -11.37 7.70
CA ALA A 428 7.61 -12.80 7.46
C ALA A 428 6.30 -13.54 7.17
N LEU A 429 5.24 -13.29 7.94
CA LEU A 429 3.90 -13.85 7.68
C LEU A 429 3.35 -13.42 6.30
N GLY A 430 3.58 -12.17 5.90
CA GLY A 430 3.24 -11.71 4.55
C GLY A 430 4.01 -12.46 3.46
N ALA A 431 5.32 -12.68 3.66
CA ALA A 431 6.15 -13.42 2.72
C ALA A 431 5.71 -14.90 2.62
N GLU A 432 5.50 -15.58 3.75
CA GLU A 432 4.98 -16.96 3.80
C GLU A 432 3.61 -17.08 3.14
N SER A 433 2.70 -16.13 3.41
CA SER A 433 1.41 -16.02 2.74
C SER A 433 1.54 -15.98 1.22
N THR A 434 2.53 -15.23 0.71
CA THR A 434 2.81 -15.11 -0.73
C THR A 434 3.34 -16.43 -1.30
N GLN A 435 4.28 -17.08 -0.62
CA GLN A 435 4.82 -18.38 -1.02
C GLN A 435 3.74 -19.47 -1.01
N CYS A 436 2.87 -19.49 0.00
CA CYS A 436 1.70 -20.37 0.04
C CYS A 436 0.75 -20.08 -1.13
N ALA A 437 0.52 -18.81 -1.47
CA ALA A 437 -0.31 -18.44 -2.62
C ALA A 437 0.27 -18.96 -3.93
N GLU A 438 1.57 -18.81 -4.16
CA GLU A 438 2.27 -19.33 -5.34
C GLU A 438 2.23 -20.87 -5.42
N LEU A 439 2.39 -21.54 -4.28
CA LEU A 439 2.28 -23.00 -4.22
C LEU A 439 0.86 -23.48 -4.53
N VAL A 440 -0.15 -22.87 -3.89
CA VAL A 440 -1.57 -23.21 -4.13
C VAL A 440 -1.95 -22.88 -5.58
N ASP A 441 -1.49 -21.75 -6.10
CA ASP A 441 -1.76 -21.37 -7.48
C ASP A 441 -1.13 -22.37 -8.45
N SER A 442 0.15 -22.64 -8.34
CA SER A 442 0.86 -23.55 -9.27
C SER A 442 0.38 -25.01 -9.18
N ARG A 443 0.04 -25.51 -7.98
CA ARG A 443 -0.30 -26.92 -7.75
C ARG A 443 -1.79 -27.23 -7.79
N VAL A 444 -2.65 -26.28 -7.46
CA VAL A 444 -4.09 -26.50 -7.32
C VAL A 444 -4.88 -25.65 -8.31
N LEU A 445 -4.70 -24.33 -8.30
CA LEU A 445 -5.53 -23.44 -9.11
C LEU A 445 -5.20 -23.53 -10.60
N SER A 446 -3.93 -23.40 -10.98
CA SER A 446 -3.46 -23.42 -12.36
C SER A 446 -3.90 -24.68 -13.13
N PRO A 447 -3.79 -25.92 -12.59
CA PRO A 447 -4.34 -27.10 -13.24
C PRO A 447 -5.85 -27.04 -13.49
N ILE A 448 -6.62 -26.50 -12.55
CA ILE A 448 -8.08 -26.33 -12.69
C ILE A 448 -8.38 -25.21 -13.71
N MET A 449 -7.65 -24.10 -13.65
CA MET A 449 -7.82 -22.99 -14.57
C MET A 449 -7.49 -23.36 -16.03
N LYS A 450 -6.61 -24.33 -16.25
CA LYS A 450 -6.34 -24.89 -17.59
C LYS A 450 -7.51 -25.68 -18.17
N SER A 451 -8.42 -26.21 -17.36
CA SER A 451 -9.64 -26.86 -17.85
C SER A 451 -10.78 -25.86 -18.10
N VAL A 452 -10.61 -24.60 -17.71
CA VAL A 452 -11.58 -23.54 -17.99
C VAL A 452 -11.50 -23.17 -19.46
N GLY A 453 -12.56 -23.46 -20.19
CA GLY A 453 -12.70 -23.00 -21.58
C GLY A 453 -13.64 -21.81 -21.68
N GLN A 454 -13.52 -21.09 -22.78
CA GLN A 454 -14.35 -19.93 -23.07
C GLN A 454 -14.64 -19.81 -24.55
N SER A 455 -15.77 -19.19 -24.85
CA SER A 455 -16.20 -18.79 -26.18
C SER A 455 -17.01 -17.49 -26.10
N GLU A 456 -17.52 -17.00 -27.23
CA GLU A 456 -18.42 -15.84 -27.25
C GLU A 456 -19.74 -16.16 -26.54
N VAL A 457 -20.17 -17.42 -26.56
CA VAL A 457 -21.44 -17.88 -25.96
C VAL A 457 -21.33 -18.06 -24.44
N ALA A 458 -20.27 -18.72 -23.96
CA ALA A 458 -20.18 -19.14 -22.57
C ALA A 458 -18.73 -19.34 -22.07
N VAL A 459 -18.59 -19.47 -20.76
CA VAL A 459 -17.39 -19.95 -20.07
C VAL A 459 -17.74 -21.22 -19.33
N TRP A 460 -16.92 -22.26 -19.40
CA TRP A 460 -17.19 -23.52 -18.70
C TRP A 460 -16.06 -23.93 -17.76
N VAL A 461 -16.42 -24.57 -16.66
CA VAL A 461 -15.49 -25.01 -15.60
C VAL A 461 -15.75 -26.47 -15.28
N ASP A 462 -14.68 -27.28 -15.22
CA ASP A 462 -14.76 -28.66 -14.74
C ASP A 462 -14.91 -28.69 -13.22
N CYS A 463 -16.15 -28.82 -12.74
CA CYS A 463 -16.42 -28.95 -11.31
C CYS A 463 -16.04 -30.32 -10.75
N GLY A 464 -15.77 -31.32 -11.60
CA GLY A 464 -15.21 -32.61 -11.19
C GLY A 464 -13.83 -32.46 -10.55
N LEU A 465 -13.01 -31.51 -11.02
CA LEU A 465 -11.71 -31.20 -10.43
C LEU A 465 -11.81 -30.40 -9.11
N LEU A 466 -12.95 -29.75 -8.87
CA LEU A 466 -13.19 -28.93 -7.68
C LEU A 466 -13.87 -29.70 -6.53
N LYS A 467 -14.59 -30.79 -6.81
CA LYS A 467 -15.45 -31.48 -5.83
C LYS A 467 -14.74 -31.86 -4.53
N ASP A 468 -13.50 -32.33 -4.63
CA ASP A 468 -12.70 -32.80 -3.49
C ASP A 468 -11.83 -31.68 -2.89
N GLN A 469 -11.92 -30.46 -3.43
CA GLN A 469 -11.15 -29.32 -2.97
C GLN A 469 -11.90 -28.56 -1.87
N PRO A 470 -11.17 -27.96 -0.91
CA PRO A 470 -11.78 -27.16 0.15
C PRO A 470 -12.49 -25.92 -0.42
N PHE A 471 -13.50 -25.42 0.30
CA PHE A 471 -14.36 -24.32 -0.15
C PHE A 471 -13.58 -23.04 -0.53
N PHE A 472 -12.41 -22.80 0.04
CA PHE A 472 -11.61 -21.64 -0.36
C PHE A 472 -11.10 -21.74 -1.81
N VAL A 473 -10.80 -22.95 -2.32
CA VAL A 473 -10.39 -23.18 -3.71
C VAL A 473 -11.56 -22.89 -4.65
N TRP A 474 -12.77 -23.31 -4.28
CA TRP A 474 -14.00 -22.93 -4.99
C TRP A 474 -14.12 -21.41 -5.12
N LYS A 475 -14.00 -20.69 -4.01
CA LYS A 475 -14.06 -19.23 -4.03
C LYS A 475 -13.01 -18.61 -4.94
N GLU A 476 -11.79 -19.14 -4.89
CA GLU A 476 -10.67 -18.58 -5.64
C GLU A 476 -10.79 -18.84 -7.15
N VAL A 477 -11.16 -20.05 -7.58
CA VAL A 477 -11.40 -20.36 -9.00
C VAL A 477 -12.55 -19.51 -9.56
N PHE A 478 -13.69 -19.44 -8.87
CA PHE A 478 -14.81 -18.62 -9.36
C PHE A 478 -14.53 -17.12 -9.29
N ARG A 479 -13.66 -16.67 -8.38
CA ARG A 479 -13.15 -15.29 -8.38
C ARG A 479 -12.35 -15.00 -9.65
N GLN A 480 -11.40 -15.87 -10.01
CA GLN A 480 -10.59 -15.73 -11.22
C GLN A 480 -11.44 -15.81 -12.49
N VAL A 481 -12.36 -16.77 -12.59
CA VAL A 481 -13.29 -16.89 -13.73
C VAL A 481 -14.15 -15.64 -13.88
N CYS A 482 -14.74 -15.14 -12.79
CA CYS A 482 -15.60 -13.96 -12.86
C CYS A 482 -14.83 -12.68 -13.21
N HIS A 483 -13.69 -12.43 -12.57
CA HIS A 483 -12.94 -11.19 -12.75
C HIS A 483 -12.13 -11.19 -14.05
N SER A 484 -11.39 -12.26 -14.32
CA SER A 484 -10.41 -12.30 -15.41
C SER A 484 -11.01 -12.69 -16.76
N ILE A 485 -12.06 -13.52 -16.77
CA ILE A 485 -12.64 -14.06 -18.01
C ILE A 485 -13.99 -13.39 -18.34
N MET A 486 -14.84 -13.19 -17.33
CA MET A 486 -16.18 -12.62 -17.54
C MET A 486 -16.28 -11.11 -17.31
N GLY A 487 -15.26 -10.47 -16.71
CA GLY A 487 -15.30 -9.04 -16.37
C GLY A 487 -16.36 -8.64 -15.32
N ASN A 488 -16.89 -9.60 -14.56
CA ASN A 488 -18.07 -9.45 -13.71
C ASN A 488 -17.76 -9.62 -12.21
N SER A 489 -18.61 -9.07 -11.34
CA SER A 489 -18.46 -9.17 -9.87
C SER A 489 -18.48 -10.63 -9.35
N MET A 490 -17.91 -10.90 -8.18
CA MET A 490 -17.78 -12.26 -7.64
C MET A 490 -19.15 -12.95 -7.35
N VAL A 491 -19.20 -14.28 -7.50
CA VAL A 491 -20.35 -15.10 -7.07
C VAL A 491 -20.47 -15.08 -5.54
N ARG A 492 -21.69 -14.94 -5.02
CA ARG A 492 -21.95 -14.98 -3.57
C ARG A 492 -21.72 -16.40 -3.02
N GLU A 493 -21.38 -16.51 -1.73
CA GLU A 493 -21.08 -17.82 -1.12
C GLU A 493 -22.26 -18.79 -1.14
N LYS A 494 -23.49 -18.31 -0.90
CA LYS A 494 -24.69 -19.17 -0.88
C LYS A 494 -24.91 -19.93 -2.21
N PRO A 495 -24.94 -19.27 -3.38
CA PRO A 495 -25.00 -19.96 -4.67
C PRO A 495 -23.88 -21.00 -4.91
N LEU A 496 -22.66 -20.74 -4.43
CA LEU A 496 -21.55 -21.71 -4.55
C LEU A 496 -21.80 -22.95 -3.69
N HIS A 497 -22.29 -22.79 -2.47
CA HIS A 497 -22.68 -23.94 -1.64
C HIS A 497 -23.83 -24.74 -2.26
N GLU A 498 -24.81 -24.06 -2.86
CA GLU A 498 -25.90 -24.73 -3.59
C GLU A 498 -25.38 -25.53 -4.79
N LEU A 499 -24.36 -25.03 -5.50
CA LEU A 499 -23.69 -25.76 -6.58
C LEU A 499 -22.95 -27.00 -6.05
N ILE A 500 -22.22 -26.88 -4.95
CA ILE A 500 -21.52 -28.02 -4.32
C ILE A 500 -22.53 -29.12 -3.93
N GLN A 501 -23.66 -28.74 -3.31
CA GLN A 501 -24.72 -29.69 -2.97
C GLN A 501 -25.34 -30.38 -4.21
N LYS A 502 -25.43 -29.68 -5.34
CA LYS A 502 -25.90 -30.29 -6.59
C LYS A 502 -24.92 -31.34 -7.12
N LEU A 503 -23.62 -31.08 -7.02
CA LEU A 503 -22.58 -32.04 -7.43
C LEU A 503 -22.58 -33.28 -6.54
N GLU A 504 -22.72 -33.10 -5.22
CA GLU A 504 -22.84 -34.22 -4.27
C GLU A 504 -24.05 -35.11 -4.58
N ARG A 505 -25.19 -34.50 -4.98
CA ARG A 505 -26.39 -35.24 -5.41
C ARG A 505 -26.20 -35.98 -6.73
N LEU A 506 -25.41 -35.45 -7.65
CA LEU A 506 -25.05 -36.14 -8.89
C LEU A 506 -24.19 -37.38 -8.59
N ASP A 507 -23.26 -37.28 -7.63
CA ASP A 507 -22.40 -38.40 -7.22
C ASP A 507 -23.12 -39.48 -6.41
N ALA A 508 -24.03 -39.09 -5.50
CA ALA A 508 -24.75 -40.03 -4.64
C ALA A 508 -25.76 -40.92 -5.39
N GLY A 509 -26.11 -40.57 -6.64
CA GLY A 509 -27.18 -41.22 -7.38
C GLY A 509 -28.56 -41.06 -6.71
N PRO A 510 -29.63 -41.64 -7.30
CA PRO A 510 -30.97 -41.53 -6.73
C PRO A 510 -31.09 -42.26 -5.38
N VAL A 511 -31.41 -41.53 -4.31
CA VAL A 511 -31.65 -42.09 -2.97
C VAL A 511 -33.17 -42.31 -2.75
N GLY A 512 -33.59 -43.55 -2.47
CA GLY A 512 -34.96 -43.89 -2.05
C GLY A 512 -36.01 -44.01 -3.18
N LYS A 513 -37.30 -43.81 -2.87
CA LYS A 513 -38.46 -43.91 -3.80
C LYS A 513 -38.44 -42.88 -4.96
N ALA A 514 -37.35 -42.13 -5.14
CA ALA A 514 -37.10 -41.19 -6.22
C ALA A 514 -36.47 -41.83 -7.48
N LYS A 515 -36.54 -43.15 -7.63
CA LYS A 515 -36.04 -43.90 -8.80
C LYS A 515 -36.59 -43.45 -10.17
N HIS A 516 -37.68 -42.68 -10.19
CA HIS A 516 -38.31 -42.17 -11.42
C HIS A 516 -38.35 -40.63 -11.50
N LYS A 517 -37.61 -39.90 -10.65
CA LYS A 517 -37.68 -38.43 -10.61
C LYS A 517 -36.37 -37.67 -10.71
N ASN A 518 -35.21 -38.33 -10.78
CA ASN A 518 -33.95 -37.61 -10.93
C ASN A 518 -33.60 -37.40 -12.42
N LYS A 519 -34.45 -36.66 -13.15
CA LYS A 519 -34.15 -36.22 -14.54
C LYS A 519 -32.83 -35.46 -14.62
N ASP A 520 -32.46 -34.76 -13.55
CA ASP A 520 -31.22 -33.99 -13.42
C ASP A 520 -29.95 -34.85 -13.60
N ALA A 521 -30.00 -36.15 -13.26
CA ALA A 521 -28.85 -37.06 -13.39
C ALA A 521 -28.64 -37.57 -14.83
N GLU A 522 -29.67 -37.55 -15.68
CA GLU A 522 -29.58 -38.05 -17.07
C GLU A 522 -29.20 -36.95 -18.07
N VAL A 523 -29.58 -35.68 -17.80
CA VAL A 523 -29.43 -34.57 -18.77
C VAL A 523 -28.58 -33.41 -18.24
N GLY A 524 -28.46 -33.25 -16.91
CA GLY A 524 -27.85 -32.07 -16.27
C GLY A 524 -28.88 -31.20 -15.55
N SER A 525 -28.44 -30.13 -14.87
CA SER A 525 -29.33 -29.26 -14.09
C SER A 525 -28.95 -27.78 -14.14
N TRP A 526 -29.94 -26.90 -14.09
CA TRP A 526 -29.74 -25.46 -14.04
C TRP A 526 -29.24 -25.00 -12.66
N ALA A 527 -28.20 -24.17 -12.61
CA ALA A 527 -27.68 -23.53 -11.41
C ALA A 527 -27.75 -22.01 -11.56
N THR A 528 -28.18 -21.31 -10.50
CA THR A 528 -28.24 -19.84 -10.49
C THR A 528 -27.08 -19.30 -9.66
N LEU A 529 -25.96 -18.99 -10.31
CA LEU A 529 -24.81 -18.38 -9.63
C LEU A 529 -25.00 -16.88 -9.43
N LYS A 530 -25.57 -16.20 -10.43
CA LYS A 530 -25.88 -14.77 -10.40
C LYS A 530 -27.25 -14.50 -11.02
N LYS A 531 -27.74 -13.27 -10.87
CA LYS A 531 -29.02 -12.83 -11.45
C LYS A 531 -28.94 -12.46 -12.94
N GLY A 532 -27.75 -12.09 -13.43
CA GLY A 532 -27.54 -11.59 -14.79
C GLY A 532 -27.30 -12.67 -15.84
N ASN A 533 -26.74 -13.81 -15.43
CA ASN A 533 -26.49 -14.95 -16.29
C ASN A 533 -27.09 -16.24 -15.73
N ARG A 534 -27.29 -17.22 -16.61
CA ARG A 534 -27.71 -18.57 -16.23
C ARG A 534 -26.52 -19.51 -16.33
N SER A 535 -26.54 -20.54 -15.49
CA SER A 535 -25.52 -21.58 -15.52
C SER A 535 -26.17 -22.95 -15.64
N PHE A 536 -25.56 -23.83 -16.40
CA PHE A 536 -26.03 -25.19 -16.62
C PHE A 536 -24.92 -26.17 -16.24
N LEU A 537 -25.22 -27.07 -15.30
CA LEU A 537 -24.31 -28.12 -14.88
C LEU A 537 -24.63 -29.40 -15.66
N THR A 538 -23.72 -29.84 -16.51
CA THR A 538 -23.87 -31.07 -17.28
C THR A 538 -23.73 -32.31 -16.39
N LYS A 539 -24.18 -33.47 -16.89
CA LYS A 539 -23.99 -34.76 -16.22
C LYS A 539 -22.52 -35.12 -15.98
N ASP A 540 -21.63 -34.63 -16.85
CA ASP A 540 -20.18 -34.85 -16.79
C ASP A 540 -19.49 -33.81 -15.89
N LYS A 541 -20.27 -33.13 -15.02
CA LYS A 541 -19.82 -32.15 -14.02
C LYS A 541 -19.16 -30.90 -14.62
N GLN A 542 -19.45 -30.59 -15.87
CA GLN A 542 -19.02 -29.36 -16.50
C GLN A 542 -20.07 -28.28 -16.22
N LEU A 543 -19.65 -27.19 -15.61
CA LEU A 543 -20.52 -26.05 -15.36
C LEU A 543 -20.35 -25.02 -16.46
N ILE A 544 -21.36 -24.89 -17.31
CA ILE A 544 -21.43 -23.89 -18.38
C ILE A 544 -22.08 -22.63 -17.81
N ILE A 545 -21.40 -21.49 -17.91
CA ILE A 545 -21.86 -20.18 -17.49
C ILE A 545 -22.04 -19.33 -18.74
N PHE A 546 -23.28 -19.10 -19.15
CA PHE A 546 -23.58 -18.30 -20.34
C PHE A 546 -23.26 -16.82 -20.09
N ARG A 547 -22.87 -16.09 -21.14
CA ARG A 547 -22.62 -14.64 -21.02
C ARG A 547 -23.92 -13.85 -20.90
N ASP A 548 -23.87 -12.66 -20.31
CA ASP A 548 -25.05 -11.90 -19.84
C ASP A 548 -26.07 -11.57 -20.95
N GLN A 549 -25.64 -11.49 -22.22
CA GLN A 549 -26.55 -11.21 -23.33
C GLN A 549 -27.27 -12.47 -23.83
N PHE A 550 -26.70 -13.66 -23.69
CA PHE A 550 -27.29 -14.88 -24.28
C PHE A 550 -28.76 -15.11 -23.86
N PHE A 551 -29.13 -14.76 -22.62
CA PHE A 551 -30.51 -14.80 -22.12
C PHE A 551 -31.10 -13.40 -21.95
N PRO A 552 -31.63 -12.78 -23.00
CA PRO A 552 -32.16 -11.44 -22.91
C PRO A 552 -33.46 -11.40 -22.07
N ARG A 553 -33.76 -10.25 -21.45
CA ARG A 553 -35.01 -10.08 -20.67
C ARG A 553 -36.28 -10.13 -21.53
N LYS A 554 -36.14 -9.78 -22.81
CA LYS A 554 -37.16 -9.90 -23.85
C LYS A 554 -36.57 -10.69 -25.00
N PRO A 555 -37.34 -11.55 -25.69
CA PRO A 555 -36.86 -12.25 -26.88
C PRO A 555 -36.28 -11.27 -27.91
N TYR A 556 -35.22 -11.69 -28.61
CA TYR A 556 -34.62 -10.89 -29.68
C TYR A 556 -35.58 -10.63 -30.83
N VAL A 557 -36.52 -11.55 -31.04
CA VAL A 557 -37.45 -11.57 -32.15
C VAL A 557 -38.77 -12.20 -31.68
N GLY A 558 -39.87 -11.78 -32.30
CA GLY A 558 -41.17 -12.40 -32.08
C GLY A 558 -41.20 -13.82 -32.65
N SER A 559 -41.99 -14.71 -32.04
CA SER A 559 -42.23 -16.05 -32.60
C SER A 559 -42.86 -15.94 -33.99
N GLN A 560 -42.41 -16.78 -34.92
CA GLN A 560 -42.81 -16.83 -36.33
C GLN A 560 -42.49 -15.56 -37.14
N PHE A 561 -41.34 -14.94 -36.88
CA PHE A 561 -40.86 -13.83 -37.70
C PHE A 561 -40.44 -14.33 -39.10
N PRO A 562 -41.04 -13.84 -40.21
CA PRO A 562 -40.75 -14.34 -41.54
C PRO A 562 -39.34 -13.94 -42.01
N ILE A 563 -38.65 -14.87 -42.67
CA ILE A 563 -37.35 -14.63 -43.30
C ILE A 563 -37.33 -15.16 -44.73
N ILE A 564 -36.40 -14.65 -45.54
CA ILE A 564 -36.19 -15.04 -46.94
C ILE A 564 -34.89 -15.85 -47.04
N ALA A 565 -34.95 -16.98 -47.74
CA ALA A 565 -33.77 -17.82 -47.96
C ALA A 565 -32.70 -17.07 -48.77
N GLY A 566 -31.42 -17.25 -48.41
CA GLY A 566 -30.30 -16.54 -49.06
C GLY A 566 -29.95 -15.19 -48.44
N GLU A 567 -30.82 -14.63 -47.59
CA GLU A 567 -30.54 -13.39 -46.87
C GLU A 567 -29.87 -13.64 -45.51
N THR A 568 -29.20 -12.59 -45.01
CA THR A 568 -28.58 -12.57 -43.69
C THR A 568 -29.37 -11.66 -42.77
N TYR A 569 -29.70 -12.15 -41.56
CA TYR A 569 -30.44 -11.42 -40.54
C TYR A 569 -29.65 -11.30 -39.25
N GLU A 570 -29.83 -10.20 -38.52
CA GLU A 570 -29.20 -9.97 -37.22
C GLU A 570 -30.27 -9.80 -36.13
N PHE A 571 -30.15 -10.58 -35.05
CA PHE A 571 -31.06 -10.61 -33.91
C PHE A 571 -30.28 -10.46 -32.61
N GLY A 572 -29.98 -9.22 -32.23
CA GLY A 572 -29.08 -8.95 -31.11
C GLY A 572 -27.67 -9.48 -31.41
N PRO A 573 -27.06 -10.33 -30.56
CA PRO A 573 -25.75 -10.92 -30.80
C PRO A 573 -25.75 -12.07 -31.81
N TRP A 574 -26.92 -12.44 -32.34
CA TRP A 574 -27.06 -13.54 -33.29
C TRP A 574 -27.06 -13.05 -34.73
N LYS A 575 -26.28 -13.71 -35.57
CA LYS A 575 -26.35 -13.63 -37.02
C LYS A 575 -26.92 -14.93 -37.58
N VAL A 576 -27.92 -14.81 -38.44
CA VAL A 576 -28.61 -15.92 -39.10
C VAL A 576 -28.36 -15.82 -40.58
N GLN A 577 -27.75 -16.85 -41.15
CA GLN A 577 -27.55 -16.98 -42.60
C GLN A 577 -28.25 -18.23 -43.08
N THR A 578 -28.92 -18.13 -44.22
CA THR A 578 -29.62 -19.24 -44.83
C THR A 578 -29.22 -19.38 -46.28
N GLU A 579 -29.11 -20.61 -46.77
CA GLU A 579 -28.81 -20.92 -48.18
C GLU A 579 -29.71 -22.07 -48.64
N LEU A 580 -30.17 -22.01 -49.89
CA LEU A 580 -30.87 -23.11 -50.53
C LEU A 580 -29.84 -24.00 -51.24
N LEU A 581 -29.81 -25.28 -50.87
CA LEU A 581 -28.91 -26.27 -51.41
C LEU A 581 -29.68 -27.44 -51.99
N ASP A 582 -29.16 -28.05 -53.05
CA ASP A 582 -29.69 -29.30 -53.58
C ASP A 582 -29.51 -30.45 -52.57
N GLY A 583 -30.43 -31.41 -52.58
CA GLY A 583 -30.42 -32.52 -51.63
C GLY A 583 -29.23 -33.47 -51.74
N ASP A 584 -28.53 -33.48 -52.88
CA ASP A 584 -27.28 -34.21 -53.11
C ASP A 584 -26.02 -33.39 -52.76
N HIS A 585 -26.18 -32.13 -52.35
CA HIS A 585 -25.07 -31.29 -51.91
C HIS A 585 -24.36 -31.90 -50.69
N ALA A 586 -23.02 -31.88 -50.69
CA ALA A 586 -22.20 -32.54 -49.67
C ALA A 586 -22.55 -32.11 -48.24
N THR A 587 -22.75 -30.81 -48.01
CA THR A 587 -23.16 -30.24 -46.71
C THR A 587 -24.51 -30.76 -46.23
N VAL A 588 -25.46 -30.96 -47.15
CA VAL A 588 -26.78 -31.50 -46.80
C VAL A 588 -26.65 -32.95 -46.38
N GLN A 589 -25.90 -33.76 -47.13
CA GLN A 589 -25.65 -35.16 -46.78
C GLN A 589 -24.94 -35.31 -45.42
N GLU A 590 -23.97 -34.45 -45.15
CA GLU A 590 -23.23 -34.44 -43.89
C GLU A 590 -24.11 -34.05 -42.68
N LEU A 591 -24.88 -32.97 -42.80
CA LEU A 591 -25.69 -32.43 -41.69
C LEU A 591 -27.03 -33.14 -41.51
N ARG A 592 -27.55 -33.81 -42.55
CA ARG A 592 -28.83 -34.55 -42.47
C ARG A 592 -28.74 -35.78 -41.59
N ASP A 593 -27.62 -36.50 -41.66
CA ASP A 593 -27.40 -37.74 -40.89
C ASP A 593 -26.56 -37.50 -39.63
N CYS A 594 -26.33 -36.24 -39.25
CA CYS A 594 -25.55 -35.92 -38.07
C CYS A 594 -26.27 -36.33 -36.78
N LYS A 595 -25.49 -36.64 -35.74
CA LYS A 595 -26.05 -36.84 -34.40
C LYS A 595 -26.75 -35.55 -33.94
N PRO A 596 -27.77 -35.64 -33.06
CA PRO A 596 -28.38 -34.45 -32.48
C PRO A 596 -27.32 -33.52 -31.89
N LEU A 597 -27.37 -32.25 -32.30
CA LEU A 597 -26.50 -31.20 -31.81
C LEU A 597 -26.70 -31.05 -30.30
N THR A 598 -25.60 -30.82 -29.60
CA THR A 598 -25.51 -30.68 -28.16
C THR A 598 -25.21 -29.25 -27.78
N VAL A 599 -25.30 -28.94 -26.48
CA VAL A 599 -24.86 -27.63 -25.98
C VAL A 599 -23.38 -27.37 -26.22
N TRP A 600 -22.55 -28.41 -26.38
CA TRP A 600 -21.13 -28.25 -26.66
C TRP A 600 -20.86 -27.81 -28.10
N ASP A 601 -21.64 -28.28 -29.06
CA ASP A 601 -21.52 -27.81 -30.45
C ASP A 601 -21.84 -26.31 -30.49
N LEU A 602 -22.91 -25.89 -29.81
CA LEU A 602 -23.24 -24.48 -29.62
C LEU A 602 -22.10 -23.65 -29.00
N VAL A 603 -21.55 -24.14 -27.89
CA VAL A 603 -20.57 -23.38 -27.11
C VAL A 603 -19.22 -23.33 -27.80
N HIS A 604 -18.73 -24.42 -28.39
CA HIS A 604 -17.42 -24.46 -29.04
C HIS A 604 -17.41 -23.74 -30.39
N ASP A 605 -18.48 -23.86 -31.18
CA ASP A 605 -18.53 -23.29 -32.53
C ASP A 605 -19.12 -21.87 -32.55
N ASN A 606 -19.41 -21.29 -31.38
CA ASN A 606 -20.10 -20.01 -31.22
C ASN A 606 -21.42 -19.95 -32.00
N GLY A 607 -22.13 -21.06 -32.13
CA GLY A 607 -23.18 -21.14 -33.13
C GLY A 607 -23.69 -22.54 -33.40
N LEU A 608 -24.64 -22.67 -34.32
CA LEU A 608 -25.15 -23.96 -34.77
C LEU A 608 -25.29 -23.95 -36.28
N SER A 609 -25.01 -25.10 -36.91
CA SER A 609 -25.22 -25.33 -38.34
C SER A 609 -26.11 -26.55 -38.51
N TYR A 610 -27.21 -26.43 -39.25
CA TYR A 610 -28.15 -27.53 -39.49
C TYR A 610 -28.91 -27.34 -40.80
N VAL A 611 -29.53 -28.42 -41.28
CA VAL A 611 -30.33 -28.45 -42.50
C VAL A 611 -31.73 -28.98 -42.24
N PHE A 612 -32.71 -28.52 -43.01
CA PHE A 612 -34.06 -29.10 -43.06
C PHE A 612 -34.67 -28.92 -44.46
N PRO A 613 -35.68 -29.72 -44.84
CA PRO A 613 -36.31 -29.61 -46.17
C PRO A 613 -36.95 -28.24 -46.38
N ASN A 614 -36.84 -27.67 -47.58
CA ASN A 614 -37.46 -26.39 -47.90
C ASN A 614 -39.00 -26.48 -47.88
N ALA A 615 -39.67 -25.40 -47.49
CA ALA A 615 -41.13 -25.27 -47.57
C ALA A 615 -41.54 -23.83 -47.95
N PRO A 616 -42.82 -23.56 -48.25
CA PRO A 616 -43.25 -22.29 -48.84
C PRO A 616 -42.88 -21.03 -48.05
N GLN A 617 -42.73 -21.14 -46.73
CA GLN A 617 -42.40 -20.01 -45.86
C GLN A 617 -41.34 -20.40 -44.83
N LEU A 618 -40.28 -19.60 -44.73
CA LEU A 618 -39.30 -19.70 -43.65
C LEU A 618 -39.61 -18.66 -42.58
N VAL A 619 -39.47 -19.07 -41.33
CA VAL A 619 -39.66 -18.20 -40.17
C VAL A 619 -38.61 -18.46 -39.11
N ILE A 620 -38.41 -17.50 -38.22
CA ILE A 620 -37.79 -17.74 -36.92
C ILE A 620 -38.86 -18.30 -35.97
N ASP A 621 -38.67 -19.52 -35.49
CA ASP A 621 -39.56 -20.21 -34.57
C ASP A 621 -38.76 -20.78 -33.39
N CYS A 622 -38.73 -20.01 -32.29
CA CYS A 622 -38.06 -20.40 -31.07
C CYS A 622 -38.70 -21.61 -30.37
N ASP A 623 -39.95 -21.99 -30.72
CA ASP A 623 -40.64 -23.14 -30.15
C ASP A 623 -40.39 -24.45 -30.95
N SER A 624 -39.75 -24.36 -32.12
CA SER A 624 -39.51 -25.51 -32.98
C SER A 624 -38.58 -26.55 -32.34
N ARG A 625 -38.90 -27.83 -32.52
CA ARG A 625 -38.22 -28.99 -31.90
C ARG A 625 -37.82 -30.03 -32.95
N PHE A 626 -36.94 -29.64 -33.87
CA PHE A 626 -36.35 -30.58 -34.83
C PHE A 626 -35.56 -31.68 -34.16
N HIS A 627 -35.50 -32.85 -34.78
CA HIS A 627 -34.76 -34.00 -34.26
C HIS A 627 -33.28 -33.67 -33.97
N VAL A 628 -32.68 -32.80 -34.79
CA VAL A 628 -31.30 -32.31 -34.64
C VAL A 628 -31.10 -31.49 -33.35
N LEU A 629 -32.08 -30.70 -32.92
CA LEU A 629 -31.95 -29.82 -31.74
C LEU A 629 -32.45 -30.47 -30.43
N ARG A 630 -32.93 -31.72 -30.46
CA ARG A 630 -33.56 -32.38 -29.30
C ARG A 630 -32.61 -32.60 -28.12
N ALA A 631 -31.30 -32.63 -28.35
CA ALA A 631 -30.30 -32.81 -27.31
C ALA A 631 -29.88 -31.49 -26.63
N ILE A 632 -30.41 -30.34 -27.09
CA ILE A 632 -30.24 -29.04 -26.42
C ILE A 632 -31.47 -28.77 -25.55
N GLU A 633 -31.23 -28.30 -24.33
CA GLU A 633 -32.30 -27.91 -23.39
C GLU A 633 -33.18 -26.81 -23.99
N LYS A 634 -34.51 -26.96 -23.86
CA LYS A 634 -35.49 -26.04 -24.46
C LYS A 634 -35.23 -24.58 -24.06
N VAL A 635 -34.87 -24.37 -22.80
CA VAL A 635 -34.57 -23.03 -22.27
C VAL A 635 -33.45 -22.34 -23.07
N ILE A 636 -32.49 -23.08 -23.63
CA ILE A 636 -31.42 -22.54 -24.48
C ILE A 636 -31.99 -22.19 -25.85
N THR A 637 -32.67 -23.13 -26.52
CA THR A 637 -33.22 -22.92 -27.87
C THR A 637 -34.26 -21.81 -27.93
N ASP A 638 -35.06 -21.63 -26.86
CA ASP A 638 -36.06 -20.55 -26.74
C ASP A 638 -35.44 -19.14 -26.81
N ASN A 639 -34.13 -19.02 -26.57
CA ASN A 639 -33.38 -17.75 -26.59
C ASN A 639 -32.49 -17.61 -27.83
N MET A 640 -32.67 -18.48 -28.83
CA MET A 640 -31.95 -18.47 -30.09
C MET A 640 -32.93 -18.20 -31.24
N PRO A 641 -32.53 -17.47 -32.30
CA PRO A 641 -33.35 -17.30 -33.49
C PRO A 641 -33.31 -18.56 -34.37
N ILE A 642 -33.93 -19.64 -33.90
CA ILE A 642 -34.01 -20.92 -34.63
C ILE A 642 -34.87 -20.74 -35.87
N VAL A 643 -34.37 -21.15 -37.03
CA VAL A 643 -35.10 -21.08 -38.30
C VAL A 643 -35.90 -22.37 -38.48
N SER A 644 -37.16 -22.23 -38.88
CA SER A 644 -38.03 -23.34 -39.27
C SER A 644 -38.81 -23.02 -40.55
N SER A 645 -39.44 -24.04 -41.12
CA SER A 645 -40.33 -23.92 -42.27
C SER A 645 -41.79 -24.12 -41.87
N ILE A 646 -42.70 -23.32 -42.43
CA ILE A 646 -44.14 -23.45 -42.29
C ILE A 646 -44.76 -23.79 -43.66
N GLY A 647 -45.62 -24.80 -43.69
CA GLY A 647 -46.34 -25.23 -44.88
C GLY A 647 -46.18 -26.73 -45.15
N ALA A 648 -46.91 -27.24 -46.14
CA ALA A 648 -46.73 -28.61 -46.61
C ALA A 648 -45.43 -28.69 -47.43
N PHE A 649 -44.60 -29.68 -47.11
CA PHE A 649 -43.42 -30.00 -47.90
C PHE A 649 -43.87 -30.53 -49.27
N ASP A 650 -43.33 -29.96 -50.33
CA ASP A 650 -43.47 -30.54 -51.66
C ASP A 650 -42.37 -31.57 -51.85
N GLU A 651 -42.72 -32.86 -51.87
CA GLU A 651 -41.75 -33.95 -52.08
C GLU A 651 -41.05 -33.87 -53.46
N ALA A 652 -41.54 -33.02 -54.37
CA ALA A 652 -40.94 -32.81 -55.69
C ALA A 652 -39.73 -31.87 -55.69
N THR A 653 -39.62 -30.93 -54.74
CA THR A 653 -38.48 -30.01 -54.64
C THR A 653 -37.36 -30.67 -53.84
N SER A 654 -36.26 -31.02 -54.49
CA SER A 654 -35.07 -31.60 -53.82
C SER A 654 -34.26 -30.57 -53.03
N GLU A 655 -34.81 -29.38 -52.77
CA GLU A 655 -34.11 -28.26 -52.13
C GLU A 655 -34.18 -28.33 -50.60
N TRP A 656 -33.05 -28.08 -49.96
CA TRP A 656 -32.86 -28.04 -48.52
C TRP A 656 -32.41 -26.66 -48.10
N VAL A 657 -32.84 -26.24 -46.92
CA VAL A 657 -32.37 -24.99 -46.30
C VAL A 657 -31.21 -25.34 -45.39
N HIS A 658 -30.03 -24.80 -45.69
CA HIS A 658 -28.90 -24.79 -44.77
C HIS A 658 -28.93 -23.52 -43.95
N VAL A 659 -28.83 -23.67 -42.64
CA VAL A 659 -28.86 -22.57 -41.67
C VAL A 659 -27.56 -22.54 -40.91
N GLN A 660 -26.95 -21.36 -40.89
CA GLN A 660 -25.81 -21.04 -40.04
C GLN A 660 -26.20 -19.95 -39.04
N LEU A 661 -26.22 -20.32 -37.76
CA LEU A 661 -26.39 -19.42 -36.65
C LEU A 661 -25.02 -19.12 -36.05
N THR A 662 -24.65 -17.86 -35.94
CA THR A 662 -23.40 -17.43 -35.30
C THR A 662 -23.69 -16.41 -34.22
N TYR A 663 -23.04 -16.57 -33.06
CA TYR A 663 -23.11 -15.66 -31.92
C TYR A 663 -21.81 -14.87 -31.84
N SER A 664 -21.91 -13.54 -31.79
CA SER A 664 -20.78 -12.64 -31.59
C SER A 664 -21.17 -11.61 -30.54
N GLN A 665 -20.29 -11.40 -29.54
CA GLN A 665 -20.53 -10.45 -28.47
C GLN A 665 -19.95 -9.06 -28.71
#